data_AF-A0A8J5NBV4-F1
#
_entry.id   AF-A0A8J5NBV4-F1
#
_cell.length_a   1.000
_cell.length_b   1.000
_cell.length_c   1.000
_cell.angle_alpha   90.00
_cell.angle_beta   90.00
_cell.angle_gamma   90.00
#
_symmetry.space_group_name_H-M   'P 1'
#
loop_
_entity.id
_entity.type
_entity.pdbx_description
1 polymer ?
#
loop_
_entity_poly.entity_id
_entity_poly.type
_entity_poly.pdbx_seq_one_letter_code
_entity_poly.pdbx_strand_id
1 'polypeptide(L)'
;MEDEFDPYSLPPEVTTPPYALIGMMGLDVAEKATHKSVWEAFALNRRTDRTPLHFRLLSPDFQMPPMKQKRQSYEWYIPKGILKSNWISKYLYHVPALVVLFYDLDWNDNSWTEKKNDLASKVQSLKTVLGSRNSRVALVLIQSGISVPGEDTGAAEKAATLCTACDLPAKHLFVLPHSDAHLLGYTVRLENALSEIAWTFYLGEAKGVRAHRDFLNKTNHTLLFVRHQFKLGFLNELRNDSQTAIKHYAQCYHHLLDLRSTDTNLHEIRIVAAVINYKICRLDFALNLPRDAIAQFRRHIDQFRQRTGPKELIFEHYAWLSKHYTIFSQHPHKLHEVSAPVSDLLEGWSKLEFYGQRPWRPGKHSLEPPEQQREAEGIKEIQYHEVKEVNHSNTIIPLFSSAISQFKKYRCPRIKRHLMVQMAEEYHQANDSSKALTLLNHVMWDYRSEKWWSLLSSACTLALQCAYNTAALTEYFGIALEFMGTKLLTSLEEKKRVHDNLMKLFSGQSPDPEPGTPAEVVTVATEAWSALLGSQVSPVTVDMTTLVPCLEVRASFTRSQFHVDQEVGVTVKIRNSYLTSISLSSVSVGTNSPSYNDRLLETQPEKLVLLPGQVTEIHLSFVPLVEDVGKKVKVTGVRAQMGVPGSSVVVGLQWTGPGNEGVTMHAANTPAFPEFSLLYKDNFDISVPIAEMEVLPRQPRLEFKVDHDTTALVWEWLPVKVHFTNNEESIASDISLSFGLDPSSPVNLEHATQVCTSSGLLSDKLGSQVNSFSYGEMGVGEQSSVTFYVKSLTASDRILTLKVTVETQSLKFEKVGRVAGGENFLVVPKIKCTSHVPITFTDSSLALVMNTELSEGEMGVDCFCISLSKKSLPNSALTLGQYVLYWKRSNSDSPAVSVSVGLPSVMVEHWGVWVECEVAPQGTVRTPLPLAYTISNHGAHTAELALNMQVSDAFMYAGHKEVRLRVLPSCSERVTYTLYPLLAGNVHLPKLTLSVESHSPGQPTSLDALLARTLPTHVYIMPQAKDNDPGIISVTGRISTMVVS
;
A
#
# COMPACT_ATOMS: atom_id res chain seq x y z
N MET A 1 -2.49 45.74 -6.20
CA MET A 1 -2.89 44.34 -5.99
C MET A 1 -4.27 44.23 -6.58
N GLU A 2 -4.35 43.76 -7.81
CA GLU A 2 -5.61 43.38 -8.46
C GLU A 2 -5.69 41.86 -8.36
N ASP A 3 -6.86 41.36 -7.95
CA ASP A 3 -7.04 39.94 -7.62
C ASP A 3 -6.89 39.06 -8.89
N GLU A 4 -6.14 37.96 -8.77
CA GLU A 4 -6.00 36.96 -9.83
C GLU A 4 -7.34 36.25 -10.07
N PHE A 5 -7.96 36.48 -11.23
CA PHE A 5 -9.35 36.09 -11.49
C PHE A 5 -9.46 34.60 -11.88
N ASP A 6 -9.64 33.72 -10.90
CA ASP A 6 -10.08 32.34 -11.16
C ASP A 6 -11.58 32.32 -11.55
N PRO A 7 -11.94 32.01 -12.81
CA PRO A 7 -13.32 32.06 -13.30
C PRO A 7 -14.23 30.97 -12.71
N TYR A 8 -13.65 29.93 -12.11
CA TYR A 8 -14.36 28.82 -11.48
C TYR A 8 -14.46 29.00 -9.96
N SER A 9 -13.76 29.99 -9.39
CA SER A 9 -13.89 30.41 -8.00
C SER A 9 -15.22 31.13 -7.74
N LEU A 10 -15.54 31.31 -6.46
CA LEU A 10 -16.63 32.19 -6.06
C LEU A 10 -16.11 33.62 -5.92
N PRO A 11 -16.79 34.63 -6.52
CA PRO A 11 -16.39 36.03 -6.42
C PRO A 11 -16.20 36.50 -4.96
N PRO A 12 -15.23 37.39 -4.68
CA PRO A 12 -14.91 37.83 -3.32
C PRO A 12 -16.10 38.50 -2.61
N GLU A 13 -17.02 39.14 -3.34
CA GLU A 13 -18.23 39.74 -2.75
C GLU A 13 -19.30 38.70 -2.39
N VAL A 14 -19.24 37.49 -2.96
CA VAL A 14 -20.12 36.36 -2.60
C VAL A 14 -19.61 35.68 -1.33
N THR A 15 -18.30 35.47 -1.23
CA THR A 15 -17.63 34.82 -0.09
C THR A 15 -17.52 35.72 1.13
N THR A 16 -17.47 37.05 0.95
CA THR A 16 -17.60 38.02 2.03
C THR A 16 -18.92 37.83 2.83
N PRO A 17 -18.89 37.88 4.18
CA PRO A 17 -20.09 37.97 5.00
C PRO A 17 -20.79 39.34 4.81
N PRO A 18 -22.08 39.39 4.41
CA PRO A 18 -22.74 40.66 4.17
C PRO A 18 -23.28 41.24 5.47
N TYR A 19 -22.59 42.25 5.98
CA TYR A 19 -23.01 43.02 7.14
C TYR A 19 -23.59 44.37 6.71
N ALA A 20 -24.47 44.93 7.54
CA ALA A 20 -25.07 46.24 7.27
C ALA A 20 -23.98 47.32 7.19
N LEU A 21 -23.88 48.00 6.04
CA LEU A 21 -22.93 49.08 5.82
C LEU A 21 -23.43 50.37 6.47
N ILE A 22 -22.66 50.88 7.45
CA ILE A 22 -22.91 52.14 8.14
C ILE A 22 -21.74 53.09 7.85
N GLY A 23 -22.07 54.25 7.26
CA GLY A 23 -21.12 55.33 7.05
C GLY A 23 -20.96 56.17 8.31
N MET A 24 -19.74 56.48 8.72
CA MET A 24 -19.43 57.38 9.84
C MET A 24 -18.77 58.64 9.30
N MET A 25 -19.18 59.81 9.78
CA MET A 25 -18.69 61.10 9.31
C MET A 25 -18.60 62.10 10.49
N GLY A 26 -17.72 63.09 10.40
CA GLY A 26 -17.50 64.08 11.46
C GLY A 26 -16.50 63.66 12.54
N LEU A 27 -15.89 62.48 12.42
CA LEU A 27 -14.77 62.03 13.26
C LEU A 27 -13.43 62.39 12.60
N ASP A 28 -12.68 63.28 13.23
CA ASP A 28 -11.30 63.60 12.90
C ASP A 28 -10.34 62.68 13.65
N VAL A 29 -10.02 61.55 13.03
CA VAL A 29 -9.16 60.49 13.61
C VAL A 29 -7.67 60.89 13.61
N ALA A 30 -7.28 61.96 12.89
CA ALA A 30 -5.90 62.41 12.81
C ALA A 30 -5.54 63.36 13.96
N GLU A 31 -6.35 64.40 14.18
CA GLU A 31 -6.03 65.47 15.13
C GLU A 31 -6.67 65.28 16.52
N LYS A 32 -7.79 64.54 16.62
CA LYS A 32 -8.54 64.38 17.89
C LYS A 32 -8.46 62.97 18.46
N ALA A 33 -7.77 62.85 19.60
CA ALA A 33 -7.68 61.60 20.36
C ALA A 33 -9.05 61.04 20.78
N THR A 34 -10.01 61.90 21.13
CA THR A 34 -11.39 61.52 21.47
C THR A 34 -12.07 60.84 20.29
N HIS A 35 -12.00 61.43 19.10
CA HIS A 35 -12.58 60.89 17.85
C HIS A 35 -11.92 59.57 17.43
N LYS A 36 -10.59 59.48 17.58
CA LYS A 36 -9.85 58.23 17.38
C LYS A 36 -10.35 57.12 18.30
N SER A 37 -10.50 57.37 19.61
CA SER A 37 -11.00 56.36 20.56
C SER A 37 -12.42 55.88 20.21
N VAL A 38 -13.30 56.78 19.75
CA VAL A 38 -14.66 56.46 19.30
C VAL A 38 -14.62 55.57 18.05
N TRP A 39 -13.81 55.93 17.05
CA TRP A 39 -13.63 55.10 15.85
C TRP A 39 -13.08 53.70 16.18
N GLU A 40 -12.05 53.61 17.01
CA GLU A 40 -11.43 52.34 17.42
C GLU A 40 -12.41 51.44 18.21
N ALA A 41 -13.31 52.02 19.01
CA ALA A 41 -14.35 51.29 19.73
C ALA A 41 -15.39 50.61 18.80
N PHE A 42 -15.70 51.25 17.65
CA PHE A 42 -16.60 50.71 16.62
C PHE A 42 -15.91 49.79 15.60
N ALA A 43 -14.66 50.09 15.22
CA ALA A 43 -13.99 49.45 14.09
C ALA A 43 -12.99 48.34 14.48
N LEU A 44 -12.22 48.51 15.57
CA LEU A 44 -11.14 47.60 15.95
C LEU A 44 -11.50 46.73 17.17
N ASN A 45 -12.08 47.33 18.21
CA ASN A 45 -12.38 46.65 19.49
C ASN A 45 -13.72 45.89 19.48
N ARG A 46 -14.03 45.22 18.36
CA ARG A 46 -15.25 44.40 18.18
C ARG A 46 -15.03 42.97 18.67
N ARG A 47 -15.81 42.55 19.65
CA ARG A 47 -15.93 41.13 20.05
C ARG A 47 -16.91 40.39 19.14
N THR A 48 -16.80 39.07 19.07
CA THR A 48 -17.59 38.19 18.17
C THR A 48 -19.05 38.00 18.60
N ASP A 49 -19.41 38.41 19.82
CA ASP A 49 -20.76 38.38 20.39
C ASP A 49 -21.65 39.57 19.95
N ARG A 50 -21.06 40.60 19.31
CA ARG A 50 -21.78 41.82 18.93
C ARG A 50 -22.49 41.69 17.59
N THR A 51 -23.61 42.41 17.46
CA THR A 51 -24.37 42.55 16.20
C THR A 51 -23.45 42.87 15.02
N PRO A 52 -23.38 42.03 13.98
CA PRO A 52 -22.38 42.16 12.93
C PRO A 52 -22.73 43.32 11.98
N LEU A 53 -21.88 44.35 12.00
CA LEU A 53 -22.03 45.60 11.24
C LEU A 53 -20.71 45.93 10.54
N HIS A 54 -20.77 46.56 9.37
CA HIS A 54 -19.59 47.06 8.67
C HIS A 54 -19.56 48.60 8.74
N PHE A 55 -18.67 49.13 9.57
CA PHE A 55 -18.44 50.57 9.70
C PHE A 55 -17.40 51.05 8.70
N ARG A 56 -17.68 52.17 8.03
CA ARG A 56 -16.76 52.83 7.11
C ARG A 56 -16.70 54.32 7.40
N LEU A 57 -15.51 54.86 7.68
CA LEU A 57 -15.29 56.30 7.74
C LEU A 57 -15.45 56.89 6.32
N LEU A 58 -16.32 57.88 6.17
CA LEU A 58 -16.60 58.55 4.91
C LEU A 58 -15.81 59.85 4.81
N SER A 59 -15.25 60.13 3.62
CA SER A 59 -14.62 61.41 3.32
C SER A 59 -15.66 62.53 3.15
N PRO A 60 -15.27 63.81 3.31
CA PRO A 60 -16.13 64.96 3.01
C PRO A 60 -16.70 64.93 1.58
N ASP A 61 -15.93 64.45 0.61
CA ASP A 61 -16.30 64.36 -0.81
C ASP A 61 -17.13 63.11 -1.16
N PHE A 62 -17.70 62.41 -0.18
CA PHE A 62 -18.47 61.19 -0.43
C PHE A 62 -19.66 61.42 -1.36
N GLN A 63 -19.72 60.69 -2.47
CA GLN A 63 -20.84 60.71 -3.42
C GLN A 63 -21.53 59.34 -3.52
N MET A 64 -22.86 59.36 -3.59
CA MET A 64 -23.66 58.16 -3.82
C MET A 64 -23.64 57.73 -5.30
N PRO A 65 -23.52 56.43 -5.62
CA PRO A 65 -23.62 55.95 -7.00
C PRO A 65 -24.96 56.34 -7.64
N PRO A 66 -25.02 56.77 -8.91
CA PRO A 66 -26.24 57.32 -9.52
C PRO A 66 -27.42 56.35 -9.51
N MET A 67 -28.64 56.87 -9.38
CA MET A 67 -29.87 56.06 -9.36
C MET A 67 -30.41 55.82 -10.76
N LYS A 68 -30.43 54.56 -11.21
CA LYS A 68 -31.11 54.16 -12.45
C LYS A 68 -32.62 54.40 -12.31
N GLN A 69 -33.24 54.97 -13.34
CA GLN A 69 -34.69 55.22 -13.37
C GLN A 69 -35.48 53.91 -13.15
N LYS A 70 -36.52 53.97 -12.33
CA LYS A 70 -37.42 52.84 -12.08
C LYS A 70 -38.30 52.61 -13.31
N ARG A 71 -38.32 51.39 -13.84
CA ARG A 71 -39.20 51.00 -14.95
C ARG A 71 -40.64 50.85 -14.44
N GLN A 72 -41.59 51.38 -15.19
CA GLN A 72 -43.02 51.33 -14.84
C GLN A 72 -43.73 50.08 -15.37
N SER A 73 -43.24 49.47 -16.46
CA SER A 73 -43.71 48.18 -16.99
C SER A 73 -42.55 47.28 -17.38
N TYR A 74 -42.82 45.97 -17.38
CA TYR A 74 -41.92 44.89 -17.80
C TYR A 74 -42.42 44.10 -19.02
N GLU A 75 -43.60 44.42 -19.55
CA GLU A 75 -44.31 43.63 -20.58
C GLU A 75 -43.45 43.29 -21.81
N TRP A 76 -42.62 44.23 -22.26
CA TRP A 76 -41.72 44.09 -23.41
C TRP A 76 -40.24 43.95 -23.01
N TYR A 77 -39.94 43.64 -21.74
CA TYR A 77 -38.56 43.60 -21.24
C TYR A 77 -37.99 42.18 -21.14
N ILE A 78 -37.14 41.84 -22.11
CA ILE A 78 -36.35 40.62 -22.07
C ILE A 78 -35.08 40.87 -21.22
N PRO A 79 -34.86 40.13 -20.11
CA PRO A 79 -33.61 40.18 -19.36
C PRO A 79 -32.44 39.56 -20.15
N LYS A 80 -31.24 40.13 -20.02
CA LYS A 80 -30.04 39.72 -20.78
C LYS A 80 -29.30 38.52 -20.19
N GLY A 81 -29.04 38.53 -18.88
CA GLY A 81 -28.51 37.39 -18.12
C GLY A 81 -29.28 37.17 -16.81
N ILE A 82 -28.75 36.36 -15.89
CA ILE A 82 -29.36 35.94 -14.62
C ILE A 82 -29.07 36.97 -13.52
N LEU A 83 -27.86 37.01 -12.98
CA LEU A 83 -27.47 37.82 -11.81
C LEU A 83 -26.37 38.83 -12.17
N LYS A 84 -26.57 40.10 -11.81
CA LYS A 84 -25.60 41.17 -12.10
C LYS A 84 -24.47 41.21 -11.07
N SER A 85 -23.23 41.27 -11.55
CA SER A 85 -21.99 41.32 -10.75
C SER A 85 -22.01 42.47 -9.73
N ASN A 86 -22.12 43.70 -10.23
CA ASN A 86 -22.07 44.92 -9.41
C ASN A 86 -23.21 45.13 -8.39
N TRP A 87 -24.24 44.26 -8.34
CA TRP A 87 -25.36 44.48 -7.44
C TRP A 87 -25.03 44.13 -5.99
N ILE A 88 -24.17 43.13 -5.76
CA ILE A 88 -23.73 42.71 -4.42
C ILE A 88 -22.79 43.78 -3.85
N SER A 89 -21.71 44.08 -4.57
CA SER A 89 -20.68 45.07 -4.21
C SER A 89 -21.28 46.46 -3.93
N LYS A 90 -22.36 46.85 -4.65
CA LYS A 90 -23.15 48.07 -4.38
C LYS A 90 -23.60 48.19 -2.91
N TYR A 91 -24.19 47.14 -2.33
CA TYR A 91 -24.73 47.19 -0.96
C TYR A 91 -23.70 46.82 0.12
N LEU A 92 -22.59 46.15 -0.25
CA LEU A 92 -21.46 45.90 0.66
C LEU A 92 -20.59 47.15 0.88
N TYR A 93 -20.28 47.90 -0.20
CA TYR A 93 -19.19 48.88 -0.16
C TYR A 93 -19.59 50.32 -0.52
N HIS A 94 -20.67 50.52 -1.30
CA HIS A 94 -20.94 51.83 -1.93
C HIS A 94 -22.22 52.54 -1.45
N VAL A 95 -23.21 51.82 -0.92
CA VAL A 95 -24.50 52.40 -0.49
C VAL A 95 -24.74 52.08 0.99
N PRO A 96 -24.31 52.95 1.92
CA PRO A 96 -24.65 52.81 3.33
C PRO A 96 -26.16 52.86 3.54
N ALA A 97 -26.65 51.99 4.43
CA ALA A 97 -28.03 51.98 4.89
C ALA A 97 -28.32 53.21 5.79
N LEU A 98 -27.29 53.61 6.53
CA LEU A 98 -27.31 54.71 7.49
C LEU A 98 -25.99 55.48 7.41
N VAL A 99 -26.07 56.81 7.42
CA VAL A 99 -24.92 57.69 7.65
C VAL A 99 -25.06 58.32 9.03
N VAL A 100 -24.03 58.18 9.86
CA VAL A 100 -23.97 58.68 11.23
C VAL A 100 -23.03 59.89 11.25
N LEU A 101 -23.59 61.06 11.53
CA LEU A 101 -22.83 62.28 11.75
C LEU A 101 -22.48 62.38 13.24
N PHE A 102 -21.19 62.39 13.54
CA PHE A 102 -20.65 62.69 14.87
C PHE A 102 -20.36 64.18 14.97
N TYR A 103 -20.65 64.78 16.13
CA TYR A 103 -20.43 66.20 16.38
C TYR A 103 -20.16 66.47 17.86
N ASP A 104 -19.17 67.30 18.17
CA ASP A 104 -18.81 67.68 19.55
C ASP A 104 -19.77 68.79 20.05
N LEU A 105 -20.73 68.44 20.92
CA LEU A 105 -21.73 69.38 21.45
C LEU A 105 -22.27 68.96 22.82
N ASP A 106 -21.81 69.66 23.85
CA ASP A 106 -22.36 69.56 25.20
C ASP A 106 -23.64 70.39 25.35
N TRP A 107 -24.59 69.93 26.17
CA TRP A 107 -25.90 70.60 26.33
C TRP A 107 -25.79 72.03 26.90
N ASN A 108 -24.68 72.36 27.57
CA ASN A 108 -24.45 73.61 28.28
C ASN A 108 -23.46 74.55 27.54
N ASP A 109 -23.27 74.35 26.24
CA ASP A 109 -22.39 75.18 25.42
C ASP A 109 -22.93 76.60 25.20
N ASN A 110 -22.11 77.62 25.49
CA ASN A 110 -22.43 79.04 25.28
C ASN A 110 -22.72 79.40 23.81
N SER A 111 -22.22 78.60 22.86
CA SER A 111 -22.39 78.77 21.40
C SER A 111 -23.53 77.92 20.80
N TRP A 112 -24.43 77.38 21.65
CA TRP A 112 -25.51 76.46 21.27
C TRP A 112 -26.26 76.84 19.98
N THR A 113 -26.69 78.09 19.85
CA THR A 113 -27.51 78.55 18.71
C THR A 113 -26.74 78.54 17.39
N GLU A 114 -25.45 78.85 17.41
CA GLU A 114 -24.57 78.84 16.23
C GLU A 114 -24.26 77.41 15.80
N LYS A 115 -23.80 76.57 16.74
CA LYS A 115 -23.53 75.14 16.50
C LYS A 115 -24.78 74.38 16.03
N LYS A 116 -25.96 74.72 16.56
CA LYS A 116 -27.25 74.18 16.10
C LYS A 116 -27.52 74.50 14.63
N ASN A 117 -27.24 75.73 14.18
CA ASN A 117 -27.46 76.14 12.80
C ASN A 117 -26.43 75.52 11.85
N ASP A 118 -25.16 75.46 12.24
CA ASP A 118 -24.11 74.73 11.53
C ASP A 118 -24.49 73.24 11.35
N LEU A 119 -24.92 72.58 12.43
CA LEU A 119 -25.35 71.19 12.40
C LEU A 119 -26.58 70.95 11.51
N ALA A 120 -27.58 71.84 11.56
CA ALA A 120 -28.72 71.79 10.66
C ALA A 120 -28.30 71.90 9.18
N SER A 121 -27.35 72.79 8.86
CA SER A 121 -26.81 72.94 7.50
C SER A 121 -26.07 71.68 7.03
N LYS A 122 -25.27 71.05 7.91
CA LYS A 122 -24.54 69.80 7.65
C LYS A 122 -25.47 68.61 7.47
N VAL A 123 -26.54 68.50 8.26
CA VAL A 123 -27.56 67.45 8.06
C VAL A 123 -28.31 67.65 6.73
N GLN A 124 -28.60 68.90 6.34
CA GLN A 124 -29.32 69.19 5.10
C GLN A 124 -28.46 68.95 3.85
N SER A 125 -27.17 69.26 3.88
CA SER A 125 -26.24 68.91 2.79
C SER A 125 -26.11 67.38 2.65
N LEU A 126 -25.98 66.65 3.76
CA LEU A 126 -25.95 65.18 3.75
C LEU A 126 -27.25 64.56 3.20
N LYS A 127 -28.43 65.06 3.60
CA LYS A 127 -29.71 64.64 3.00
C LYS A 127 -29.73 64.86 1.49
N THR A 128 -29.15 65.96 1.00
CA THR A 128 -29.05 66.26 -0.43
C THR A 128 -28.15 65.26 -1.16
N VAL A 129 -26.99 64.90 -0.58
CA VAL A 129 -26.05 63.89 -1.12
C VAL A 129 -26.65 62.47 -1.13
N LEU A 130 -27.44 62.11 -0.10
CA LEU A 130 -28.13 60.82 -0.02
C LEU A 130 -29.31 60.72 -1.01
N GLY A 131 -29.91 61.87 -1.35
CA GLY A 131 -30.91 62.01 -2.41
C GLY A 131 -32.19 61.21 -2.16
N SER A 132 -32.90 60.85 -3.23
CA SER A 132 -34.18 60.13 -3.18
C SER A 132 -34.07 58.64 -2.83
N ARG A 133 -32.97 58.21 -2.20
CA ARG A 133 -32.80 56.84 -1.69
C ARG A 133 -33.27 56.76 -0.25
N ASN A 134 -33.71 55.56 0.15
CA ASN A 134 -34.24 55.31 1.51
C ASN A 134 -33.18 55.41 2.63
N SER A 135 -31.90 55.66 2.29
CA SER A 135 -30.79 55.74 3.25
C SER A 135 -31.08 56.80 4.31
N ARG A 136 -30.82 56.47 5.58
CA ARG A 136 -31.16 57.34 6.71
C ARG A 136 -29.94 58.13 7.20
N VAL A 137 -30.21 59.25 7.88
CA VAL A 137 -29.21 59.99 8.66
C VAL A 137 -29.51 59.79 10.13
N ALA A 138 -28.48 59.58 10.93
CA ALA A 138 -28.49 59.64 12.39
C ALA A 138 -27.42 60.62 12.88
N LEU A 139 -27.64 61.19 14.05
CA LEU A 139 -26.80 62.20 14.67
C LEU A 139 -26.34 61.71 16.04
N VAL A 140 -25.04 61.71 16.28
CA VAL A 140 -24.43 61.33 17.56
C VAL A 140 -23.70 62.55 18.12
N LEU A 141 -24.17 63.06 19.25
CA LEU A 141 -23.49 64.13 19.98
C LEU A 141 -22.43 63.52 20.90
N ILE A 142 -21.17 63.86 20.68
CA ILE A 142 -20.07 63.51 21.59
C ILE A 142 -20.07 64.55 22.71
N GLN A 143 -20.12 64.07 23.95
CA GLN A 143 -20.18 64.93 25.14
C GLN A 143 -18.97 64.70 26.04
N SER A 144 -18.36 65.80 26.46
CA SER A 144 -17.13 65.83 27.27
C SER A 144 -17.41 65.85 28.77
N GLY A 145 -18.59 66.34 29.17
CA GLY A 145 -19.04 66.36 30.55
C GLY A 145 -19.74 65.08 31.00
N ILE A 146 -19.49 64.66 32.25
CA ILE A 146 -20.29 63.64 32.93
C ILE A 146 -21.54 64.33 33.49
N SER A 147 -22.70 64.22 32.83
CA SER A 147 -23.98 64.47 33.51
C SER A 147 -24.52 63.18 34.12
N VAL A 148 -24.88 63.26 35.41
CA VAL A 148 -25.44 62.15 36.18
C VAL A 148 -26.91 61.95 35.75
N PRO A 149 -27.44 60.71 35.64
CA PRO A 149 -28.82 60.49 35.23
C PRO A 149 -29.82 61.04 36.27
N GLY A 150 -30.27 62.29 36.09
CA GLY A 150 -31.30 62.89 36.95
C GLY A 150 -31.49 64.41 36.88
N GLU A 151 -30.46 65.21 36.55
CA GLU A 151 -30.52 66.68 36.76
C GLU A 151 -30.69 67.56 35.51
N ASP A 152 -30.66 67.00 34.29
CA ASP A 152 -30.81 67.78 33.05
C ASP A 152 -32.29 68.05 32.66
N THR A 153 -33.05 68.76 33.50
CA THR A 153 -34.48 69.09 33.24
C THR A 153 -34.75 69.90 31.94
N GLY A 154 -33.72 70.41 31.27
CA GLY A 154 -33.82 71.10 29.97
C GLY A 154 -33.25 70.34 28.76
N ALA A 155 -32.58 69.20 28.93
CA ALA A 155 -31.94 68.51 27.80
C ALA A 155 -32.94 67.89 26.82
N ALA A 156 -34.07 67.39 27.30
CA ALA A 156 -35.13 66.83 26.45
C ALA A 156 -35.75 67.89 25.52
N GLU A 157 -35.93 69.12 26.00
CA GLU A 157 -36.41 70.24 25.18
C GLU A 157 -35.35 70.66 24.16
N LYS A 158 -34.09 70.84 24.58
CA LYS A 158 -32.97 71.15 23.66
C LYS A 158 -32.85 70.09 22.55
N ALA A 159 -32.92 68.81 22.91
CA ALA A 159 -32.92 67.68 21.98
C ALA A 159 -34.08 67.76 20.98
N ALA A 160 -35.31 68.04 21.44
CA ALA A 160 -36.46 68.22 20.57
C ALA A 160 -36.25 69.38 19.59
N THR A 161 -35.78 70.54 20.05
CA THR A 161 -35.52 71.69 19.15
C THR A 161 -34.38 71.44 18.15
N LEU A 162 -33.44 70.55 18.47
CA LEU A 162 -32.37 70.12 17.57
C LEU A 162 -32.90 69.16 16.50
N CYS A 163 -33.69 68.16 16.90
CA CYS A 163 -34.41 67.27 16.00
C CYS A 163 -35.29 68.04 15.00
N THR A 164 -36.03 69.05 15.45
CA THR A 164 -36.83 69.92 14.56
C THR A 164 -35.95 70.70 13.59
N ALA A 165 -34.83 71.29 14.04
CA ALA A 165 -33.95 72.07 13.18
C ALA A 165 -33.20 71.22 12.13
N CYS A 166 -32.84 69.98 12.48
CA CYS A 166 -32.21 69.04 11.56
C CYS A 166 -33.21 68.23 10.72
N ASP A 167 -34.53 68.36 10.97
CA ASP A 167 -35.59 67.50 10.39
C ASP A 167 -35.29 66.00 10.60
N LEU A 168 -34.93 65.62 11.83
CA LEU A 168 -34.61 64.23 12.21
C LEU A 168 -35.63 63.71 13.22
N PRO A 169 -36.10 62.45 13.10
CA PRO A 169 -36.94 61.84 14.12
C PRO A 169 -36.14 61.64 15.41
N ALA A 170 -36.77 61.78 16.57
CA ALA A 170 -36.11 61.65 17.88
C ALA A 170 -35.32 60.34 18.07
N LYS A 171 -35.76 59.24 17.42
CA LYS A 171 -35.08 57.94 17.44
C LYS A 171 -33.74 57.89 16.67
N HIS A 172 -33.37 58.96 15.97
CA HIS A 172 -32.12 59.07 15.22
C HIS A 172 -31.12 60.05 15.85
N LEU A 173 -31.46 60.66 16.98
CA LEU A 173 -30.56 61.48 17.79
C LEU A 173 -30.05 60.63 18.97
N PHE A 174 -28.74 60.56 19.11
CA PHE A 174 -28.06 59.83 20.17
C PHE A 174 -27.02 60.71 20.86
N VAL A 175 -26.73 60.38 22.11
CA VAL A 175 -25.70 61.03 22.92
C VAL A 175 -24.64 59.98 23.28
N LEU A 176 -23.37 60.31 23.12
CA LEU A 176 -22.22 59.48 23.44
C LEU A 176 -21.35 60.20 24.47
N PRO A 177 -21.52 59.92 25.78
CA PRO A 177 -20.66 60.46 26.83
C PRO A 177 -19.25 59.87 26.68
N HIS A 178 -18.25 60.73 26.52
CA HIS A 178 -16.86 60.30 26.41
C HIS A 178 -16.22 60.17 27.80
N SER A 179 -16.19 58.93 28.29
CA SER A 179 -15.43 58.55 29.50
C SER A 179 -14.76 57.19 29.26
N ASP A 180 -13.44 57.13 29.44
CA ASP A 180 -12.63 55.96 29.07
C ASP A 180 -13.09 54.65 29.73
N ALA A 181 -13.61 54.73 30.96
CA ALA A 181 -14.09 53.57 31.72
C ALA A 181 -15.40 52.95 31.18
N HIS A 182 -16.23 53.71 30.45
CA HIS A 182 -17.59 53.27 30.07
C HIS A 182 -17.92 53.41 28.58
N LEU A 183 -17.06 54.02 27.77
CA LEU A 183 -17.25 54.24 26.33
C LEU A 183 -17.76 52.97 25.61
N LEU A 184 -17.12 51.82 25.85
CA LEU A 184 -17.47 50.54 25.22
C LEU A 184 -18.93 50.12 25.45
N GLY A 185 -19.49 50.40 26.64
CA GLY A 185 -20.88 50.08 26.98
C GLY A 185 -21.88 50.97 26.24
N TYR A 186 -21.55 52.26 26.05
CA TYR A 186 -22.35 53.17 25.23
C TYR A 186 -22.24 52.83 23.74
N THR A 187 -21.04 52.49 23.25
CA THR A 187 -20.82 51.99 21.88
C THR A 187 -21.72 50.80 21.58
N VAL A 188 -21.78 49.78 22.42
CA VAL A 188 -22.64 48.58 22.18
C VAL A 188 -24.14 48.92 22.14
N ARG A 189 -24.62 49.82 23.01
CA ARG A 189 -26.02 50.28 22.96
C ARG A 189 -26.31 51.03 21.66
N LEU A 190 -25.37 51.86 21.22
CA LEU A 190 -25.46 52.62 19.98
C LEU A 190 -25.38 51.70 18.75
N GLU A 191 -24.50 50.70 18.72
CA GLU A 191 -24.45 49.67 17.66
C GLU A 191 -25.81 49.00 17.46
N ASN A 192 -26.51 48.63 18.54
CA ASN A 192 -27.84 48.02 18.45
C ASN A 192 -28.90 49.00 17.92
N ALA A 193 -28.90 50.27 18.35
CA ALA A 193 -29.86 51.25 17.82
C ALA A 193 -29.60 51.58 16.34
N LEU A 194 -28.33 51.66 15.93
CA LEU A 194 -27.93 51.87 14.54
C LEU A 194 -28.28 50.66 13.66
N SER A 195 -28.19 49.43 14.19
CA SER A 195 -28.56 48.21 13.45
C SER A 195 -30.05 48.15 13.13
N GLU A 196 -30.95 48.52 14.06
CA GLU A 196 -32.39 48.59 13.82
C GLU A 196 -32.76 49.58 12.70
N ILE A 197 -32.11 50.74 12.67
CA ILE A 197 -32.31 51.75 11.61
C ILE A 197 -31.82 51.19 10.26
N ALA A 198 -30.66 50.54 10.23
CA ALA A 198 -30.13 49.89 9.02
C ALA A 198 -31.02 48.73 8.53
N TRP A 199 -31.53 47.89 9.43
CA TRP A 199 -32.47 46.81 9.09
C TRP A 199 -33.78 47.34 8.52
N THR A 200 -34.26 48.50 9.00
CA THR A 200 -35.44 49.17 8.48
C THR A 200 -35.24 49.65 7.03
N PHE A 201 -34.05 50.13 6.68
CA PHE A 201 -33.67 50.45 5.29
C PHE A 201 -33.75 49.21 4.39
N TYR A 202 -33.07 48.11 4.76
CA TYR A 202 -33.08 46.88 3.95
C TYR A 202 -34.47 46.24 3.86
N LEU A 203 -35.30 46.35 4.90
CA LEU A 203 -36.71 45.94 4.86
C LEU A 203 -37.52 46.77 3.85
N GLY A 204 -37.26 48.07 3.75
CA GLY A 204 -37.85 48.96 2.73
C GLY A 204 -37.46 48.55 1.31
N GLU A 205 -36.17 48.31 1.07
CA GLU A 205 -35.66 47.81 -0.22
C GLU A 205 -36.27 46.43 -0.57
N ALA A 206 -36.39 45.53 0.40
CA ALA A 206 -36.99 44.20 0.22
C ALA A 206 -38.51 44.24 -0.03
N LYS A 207 -39.23 45.26 0.49
CA LYS A 207 -40.63 45.54 0.11
C LYS A 207 -40.70 46.03 -1.34
N GLY A 208 -39.80 46.91 -1.76
CA GLY A 208 -39.69 47.36 -3.16
C GLY A 208 -39.43 46.22 -4.15
N VAL A 209 -38.50 45.31 -3.82
CA VAL A 209 -38.22 44.11 -4.65
C VAL A 209 -39.44 43.18 -4.72
N ARG A 210 -40.20 43.00 -3.63
CA ARG A 210 -41.45 42.23 -3.64
C ARG A 210 -42.49 42.87 -4.55
N ALA A 211 -42.79 44.16 -4.37
CA ALA A 211 -43.76 44.87 -5.20
C ALA A 211 -43.42 44.79 -6.70
N HIS A 212 -42.14 44.91 -7.08
CA HIS A 212 -41.73 44.74 -8.48
C HIS A 212 -41.89 43.31 -9.02
N ARG A 213 -41.74 42.28 -8.17
CA ARG A 213 -41.91 40.87 -8.56
C ARG A 213 -43.37 40.55 -8.91
N ASP A 214 -44.32 41.20 -8.24
CA ASP A 214 -45.74 40.89 -8.41
C ASP A 214 -46.30 41.39 -9.78
N PHE A 215 -45.53 42.22 -10.51
CA PHE A 215 -45.79 42.61 -11.91
C PHE A 215 -45.12 41.69 -12.96
N LEU A 216 -44.57 40.54 -12.59
CA LEU A 216 -43.82 39.66 -13.50
C LEU A 216 -44.64 38.46 -13.98
N ASN A 217 -44.67 38.23 -15.30
CA ASN A 217 -45.18 37.01 -15.92
C ASN A 217 -44.17 35.86 -15.81
N LYS A 218 -44.59 34.71 -15.27
CA LYS A 218 -43.75 33.51 -15.09
C LYS A 218 -43.19 32.93 -16.40
N THR A 219 -43.90 33.05 -17.52
CA THR A 219 -43.47 32.46 -18.80
C THR A 219 -42.30 33.21 -19.42
N ASN A 220 -42.31 34.54 -19.34
CA ASN A 220 -41.33 35.39 -20.05
C ASN A 220 -40.22 35.90 -19.13
N HIS A 221 -40.44 35.95 -17.81
CA HIS A 221 -39.57 36.64 -16.85
C HIS A 221 -38.92 35.71 -15.80
N THR A 222 -38.74 34.41 -16.08
CA THR A 222 -38.12 33.44 -15.15
C THR A 222 -36.75 33.89 -14.64
N LEU A 223 -35.91 34.45 -15.51
CA LEU A 223 -34.62 35.06 -15.14
C LEU A 223 -34.77 36.21 -14.12
N LEU A 224 -35.88 36.95 -14.15
CA LEU A 224 -36.19 37.96 -13.14
C LEU A 224 -36.71 37.32 -11.85
N PHE A 225 -37.46 36.23 -11.87
CA PHE A 225 -37.86 35.52 -10.64
C PHE A 225 -36.63 35.04 -9.85
N VAL A 226 -35.65 34.40 -10.51
CA VAL A 226 -34.35 34.03 -9.92
C VAL A 226 -33.69 35.27 -9.31
N ARG A 227 -33.51 36.34 -10.10
CA ARG A 227 -32.87 37.57 -9.63
C ARG A 227 -33.58 38.23 -8.44
N HIS A 228 -34.91 38.26 -8.41
CA HIS A 228 -35.66 38.88 -7.32
C HIS A 228 -35.60 38.04 -6.04
N GLN A 229 -35.67 36.71 -6.14
CA GLN A 229 -35.49 35.83 -4.98
C GLN A 229 -34.07 35.91 -4.41
N PHE A 230 -33.03 35.94 -5.26
CA PHE A 230 -31.65 36.17 -4.79
C PHE A 230 -31.51 37.46 -3.98
N LYS A 231 -32.08 38.56 -4.49
CA LYS A 231 -32.07 39.86 -3.81
C LYS A 231 -32.80 39.83 -2.46
N LEU A 232 -33.93 39.12 -2.37
CA LEU A 232 -34.65 38.95 -1.12
C LEU A 232 -33.86 38.08 -0.12
N GLY A 233 -33.14 37.06 -0.58
CA GLY A 233 -32.18 36.31 0.25
C GLY A 233 -31.10 37.24 0.82
N PHE A 234 -30.40 37.96 -0.05
CA PHE A 234 -29.27 38.82 0.33
C PHE A 234 -29.66 40.02 1.22
N LEU A 235 -30.83 40.64 0.97
CA LEU A 235 -31.34 41.73 1.82
C LEU A 235 -31.77 41.23 3.21
N ASN A 236 -32.10 39.95 3.37
CA ASN A 236 -32.33 39.35 4.68
C ASN A 236 -31.02 38.91 5.35
N GLU A 237 -30.01 38.49 4.57
CA GLU A 237 -28.65 38.25 5.07
C GLU A 237 -28.07 39.54 5.70
N LEU A 238 -28.20 40.69 5.03
CA LEU A 238 -27.87 42.04 5.54
C LEU A 238 -28.71 42.48 6.77
N ARG A 239 -29.85 41.82 7.03
CA ARG A 239 -30.68 42.02 8.23
C ARG A 239 -30.35 41.05 9.37
N ASN A 240 -29.32 40.20 9.20
CA ASN A 240 -28.99 39.10 10.11
C ASN A 240 -30.14 38.08 10.29
N ASP A 241 -31.01 37.94 9.28
CA ASP A 241 -32.18 37.05 9.25
C ASP A 241 -31.90 35.81 8.39
N SER A 242 -30.98 34.96 8.88
CA SER A 242 -30.47 33.79 8.15
C SER A 242 -31.56 32.79 7.76
N GLN A 243 -32.57 32.58 8.61
CA GLN A 243 -33.66 31.65 8.33
C GLN A 243 -34.54 32.12 7.15
N THR A 244 -34.86 33.41 7.08
CA THR A 244 -35.62 33.95 5.95
C THR A 244 -34.75 34.08 4.70
N ALA A 245 -33.45 34.34 4.86
CA ALA A 245 -32.48 34.33 3.76
C ALA A 245 -32.39 32.95 3.09
N ILE A 246 -32.21 31.86 3.85
CA ILE A 246 -32.19 30.47 3.34
C ILE A 246 -33.46 30.16 2.56
N LYS A 247 -34.65 30.50 3.08
CA LYS A 247 -35.94 30.26 2.38
C LYS A 247 -35.99 30.94 1.01
N HIS A 248 -35.52 32.18 0.90
CA HIS A 248 -35.45 32.88 -0.38
C HIS A 248 -34.35 32.33 -1.31
N TYR A 249 -33.21 31.90 -0.78
CA TYR A 249 -32.17 31.25 -1.58
C TYR A 249 -32.60 29.87 -2.11
N ALA A 250 -33.32 29.07 -1.32
CA ALA A 250 -33.90 27.81 -1.78
C ALA A 250 -34.95 28.03 -2.90
N GLN A 251 -35.81 29.04 -2.77
CA GLN A 251 -36.73 29.43 -3.85
C GLN A 251 -36.00 29.96 -5.09
N CYS A 252 -34.90 30.69 -4.91
CA CYS A 252 -34.03 31.14 -5.99
C CYS A 252 -33.40 29.95 -6.74
N TYR A 253 -32.90 28.96 -6.00
CA TYR A 253 -32.31 27.73 -6.54
C TYR A 253 -33.34 26.92 -7.34
N HIS A 254 -34.56 26.77 -6.82
CA HIS A 254 -35.64 26.09 -7.53
C HIS A 254 -35.97 26.76 -8.87
N HIS A 255 -36.21 28.08 -8.90
CA HIS A 255 -36.45 28.81 -10.14
C HIS A 255 -35.26 28.83 -11.12
N LEU A 256 -34.05 28.61 -10.63
CA LEU A 256 -32.87 28.47 -11.48
C LEU A 256 -32.85 27.10 -12.18
N LEU A 257 -33.26 26.03 -11.48
CA LEU A 257 -33.37 24.69 -12.06
C LEU A 257 -34.52 24.58 -13.09
N ASP A 258 -35.56 25.40 -12.95
CA ASP A 258 -36.66 25.54 -13.92
C ASP A 258 -36.24 26.17 -15.26
N LEU A 259 -35.04 26.77 -15.34
CA LEU A 259 -34.53 27.36 -16.59
C LEU A 259 -34.14 26.27 -17.60
N ARG A 260 -34.57 26.46 -18.86
CA ARG A 260 -34.12 25.62 -19.98
C ARG A 260 -32.61 25.79 -20.18
N SER A 261 -31.86 24.75 -19.87
CA SER A 261 -30.42 24.68 -20.13
C SER A 261 -30.13 24.41 -21.61
N THR A 262 -29.26 25.23 -22.18
CA THR A 262 -28.61 25.05 -23.48
C THR A 262 -27.10 25.19 -23.29
N ASP A 263 -26.29 24.63 -24.18
CA ASP A 263 -24.82 24.70 -24.08
C ASP A 263 -24.30 26.15 -23.97
N THR A 264 -25.04 27.10 -24.57
CA THR A 264 -24.75 28.54 -24.55
C THR A 264 -25.01 29.23 -23.20
N ASN A 265 -25.94 28.73 -22.37
CA ASN A 265 -26.34 29.35 -21.10
C ASN A 265 -25.97 28.52 -19.86
N LEU A 266 -25.58 27.26 -20.04
CA LEU A 266 -25.35 26.32 -18.96
C LEU A 266 -24.19 26.75 -18.04
N HIS A 267 -23.16 27.40 -18.59
CA HIS A 267 -22.07 27.97 -17.79
C HIS A 267 -22.60 29.07 -16.83
N GLU A 268 -23.42 30.01 -17.33
CA GLU A 268 -24.06 31.05 -16.52
C GLU A 268 -24.97 30.43 -15.42
N ILE A 269 -25.77 29.43 -15.78
CA ILE A 269 -26.63 28.70 -14.84
C ILE A 269 -25.79 28.00 -13.76
N ARG A 270 -24.69 27.34 -14.13
CA ARG A 270 -23.79 26.64 -13.19
C ARG A 270 -23.10 27.59 -12.22
N ILE A 271 -22.59 28.73 -12.68
CA ILE A 271 -21.97 29.74 -11.80
C ILE A 271 -23.00 30.37 -10.86
N VAL A 272 -24.21 30.69 -11.32
CA VAL A 272 -25.25 31.21 -10.41
C VAL A 272 -25.75 30.13 -9.44
N ALA A 273 -25.82 28.87 -9.86
CA ALA A 273 -26.13 27.74 -8.98
C ALA A 273 -25.07 27.57 -7.89
N ALA A 274 -23.79 27.73 -8.23
CA ALA A 274 -22.66 27.74 -7.29
C ALA A 274 -22.85 28.79 -6.19
N VAL A 275 -23.08 30.04 -6.61
CA VAL A 275 -23.26 31.20 -5.73
C VAL A 275 -24.43 30.99 -4.77
N ILE A 276 -25.58 30.51 -5.26
CA ILE A 276 -26.75 30.23 -4.41
C ILE A 276 -26.49 29.06 -3.47
N ASN A 277 -25.90 27.97 -3.96
CA ASN A 277 -25.63 26.77 -3.16
C ASN A 277 -24.65 27.05 -2.02
N TYR A 278 -23.57 27.80 -2.29
CA TYR A 278 -22.64 28.28 -1.28
C TYR A 278 -23.34 29.13 -0.21
N LYS A 279 -24.20 30.08 -0.62
CA LYS A 279 -24.96 30.93 0.31
C LYS A 279 -25.86 30.11 1.24
N ILE A 280 -26.54 29.08 0.73
CA ILE A 280 -27.36 28.17 1.55
C ILE A 280 -26.46 27.40 2.53
N CYS A 281 -25.46 26.67 2.04
CA CYS A 281 -24.59 25.83 2.88
C CYS A 281 -23.88 26.64 3.98
N ARG A 282 -23.41 27.85 3.66
CA ARG A 282 -22.76 28.76 4.61
C ARG A 282 -23.70 29.20 5.73
N LEU A 283 -24.95 29.54 5.39
CA LEU A 283 -25.96 29.92 6.38
C LEU A 283 -26.42 28.73 7.23
N ASP A 284 -26.54 27.54 6.63
CA ASP A 284 -26.83 26.30 7.37
C ASP A 284 -25.70 25.98 8.37
N PHE A 285 -24.43 26.10 7.97
CA PHE A 285 -23.30 25.97 8.90
C PHE A 285 -23.33 27.02 10.01
N ALA A 286 -23.63 28.30 9.69
CA ALA A 286 -23.76 29.36 10.69
C ALA A 286 -24.93 29.14 11.68
N LEU A 287 -25.96 28.38 11.28
CA LEU A 287 -27.07 27.95 12.14
C LEU A 287 -26.80 26.62 12.87
N ASN A 288 -25.59 26.06 12.75
CA ASN A 288 -25.21 24.73 13.27
C ASN A 288 -26.04 23.56 12.69
N LEU A 289 -26.40 23.64 11.40
CA LEU A 289 -27.16 22.63 10.65
C LEU A 289 -26.28 21.90 9.59
N PRO A 290 -25.16 21.25 9.96
CA PRO A 290 -24.23 20.66 8.99
C PRO A 290 -24.84 19.52 8.17
N ARG A 291 -25.87 18.83 8.69
CA ARG A 291 -26.58 17.77 7.96
C ARG A 291 -27.35 18.32 6.76
N ASP A 292 -27.99 19.47 6.93
CA ASP A 292 -28.76 20.12 5.88
C ASP A 292 -27.83 20.72 4.81
N ALA A 293 -26.72 21.34 5.22
CA ALA A 293 -25.65 21.78 4.32
C ALA A 293 -25.08 20.62 3.47
N ILE A 294 -24.79 19.46 4.07
CA ILE A 294 -24.32 18.27 3.35
C ILE A 294 -25.39 17.72 2.40
N ALA A 295 -26.65 17.67 2.83
CA ALA A 295 -27.75 17.19 1.99
C ALA A 295 -27.98 18.10 0.78
N GLN A 296 -27.93 19.42 0.98
CA GLN A 296 -28.03 20.43 -0.07
C GLN A 296 -26.85 20.34 -1.04
N PHE A 297 -25.62 20.24 -0.53
CA PHE A 297 -24.43 20.09 -1.38
C PHE A 297 -24.47 18.81 -2.22
N ARG A 298 -24.86 17.66 -1.65
CA ARG A 298 -25.03 16.41 -2.42
C ARG A 298 -26.05 16.56 -3.55
N ARG A 299 -27.26 17.09 -3.25
CA ARG A 299 -28.28 17.37 -4.27
C ARG A 299 -27.78 18.30 -5.38
N HIS A 300 -26.99 19.31 -5.03
CA HIS A 300 -26.37 20.22 -6.00
C HIS A 300 -25.40 19.49 -6.93
N ILE A 301 -24.50 18.69 -6.37
CA ILE A 301 -23.58 17.85 -7.14
C ILE A 301 -24.34 16.89 -8.05
N ASP A 302 -25.27 16.11 -7.52
CA ASP A 302 -26.03 15.10 -8.28
C ASP A 302 -26.80 15.75 -9.44
N GLN A 303 -27.36 16.95 -9.24
CA GLN A 303 -28.10 17.67 -10.27
C GLN A 303 -27.21 18.20 -11.42
N PHE A 304 -25.97 18.58 -11.15
CA PHE A 304 -25.07 19.18 -12.15
C PHE A 304 -24.01 18.24 -12.72
N ARG A 305 -23.70 17.12 -12.06
CA ARG A 305 -22.68 16.13 -12.49
C ARG A 305 -22.91 15.56 -13.90
N GLN A 306 -24.16 15.50 -14.35
CA GLN A 306 -24.51 15.05 -15.70
C GLN A 306 -24.70 16.21 -16.71
N ARG A 307 -24.65 17.46 -16.25
CA ARG A 307 -24.79 18.67 -17.08
C ARG A 307 -23.39 19.22 -17.42
N THR A 308 -22.66 18.47 -18.26
CA THR A 308 -21.29 18.82 -18.67
C THR A 308 -21.23 20.10 -19.49
N GLY A 309 -22.15 20.25 -20.45
CA GLY A 309 -22.14 21.32 -21.47
C GLY A 309 -21.39 20.90 -22.74
N PRO A 310 -20.84 21.87 -23.51
CA PRO A 310 -20.05 21.60 -24.71
C PRO A 310 -18.97 20.55 -24.43
N LYS A 311 -18.82 19.57 -25.33
CA LYS A 311 -17.78 18.53 -25.18
C LYS A 311 -16.38 19.12 -25.30
N GLU A 312 -16.27 20.19 -26.09
CA GLU A 312 -15.09 21.00 -26.36
C GLU A 312 -14.56 21.70 -25.10
N LEU A 313 -15.43 21.95 -24.10
CA LEU A 313 -15.13 22.63 -22.85
C LEU A 313 -15.39 21.73 -21.62
N ILE A 314 -15.27 20.40 -21.78
CA ILE A 314 -15.55 19.45 -20.70
C ILE A 314 -14.57 19.56 -19.52
N PHE A 315 -13.35 20.08 -19.74
CA PHE A 315 -12.39 20.37 -18.67
C PHE A 315 -12.93 21.43 -17.69
N GLU A 316 -13.59 22.49 -18.19
CA GLU A 316 -14.28 23.49 -17.35
C GLU A 316 -15.38 22.88 -16.48
N HIS A 317 -15.98 21.75 -16.91
CA HIS A 317 -16.94 21.04 -16.08
C HIS A 317 -16.27 20.45 -14.84
N TYR A 318 -15.17 19.72 -15.04
CA TYR A 318 -14.47 19.04 -13.96
C TYR A 318 -13.65 20.00 -13.08
N ALA A 319 -13.07 21.07 -13.64
CA ALA A 319 -12.41 22.13 -12.88
C ALA A 319 -13.37 22.81 -11.88
N TRP A 320 -14.53 23.26 -12.36
CA TRP A 320 -15.61 23.80 -11.54
C TRP A 320 -16.10 22.81 -10.47
N LEU A 321 -16.31 21.54 -10.84
CA LEU A 321 -16.75 20.50 -9.91
C LEU A 321 -15.72 20.25 -8.80
N SER A 322 -14.43 20.21 -9.15
CA SER A 322 -13.31 20.08 -8.22
C SER A 322 -13.24 21.28 -7.26
N LYS A 323 -13.32 22.51 -7.79
CA LYS A 323 -13.35 23.74 -6.97
C LYS A 323 -14.53 23.75 -6.00
N HIS A 324 -15.69 23.20 -6.38
CA HIS A 324 -16.85 23.11 -5.50
C HIS A 324 -16.64 22.16 -4.30
N TYR A 325 -16.10 20.97 -4.52
CA TYR A 325 -15.70 20.07 -3.42
C TYR A 325 -14.64 20.72 -2.51
N THR A 326 -13.72 21.47 -3.12
CA THR A 326 -12.67 22.21 -2.42
C THR A 326 -13.27 23.30 -1.53
N ILE A 327 -14.12 24.18 -2.05
CA ILE A 327 -14.81 25.25 -1.30
C ILE A 327 -15.73 24.71 -0.19
N PHE A 328 -16.41 23.57 -0.44
CA PHE A 328 -17.25 22.93 0.58
C PHE A 328 -16.43 22.31 1.72
N SER A 329 -15.26 21.73 1.42
CA SER A 329 -14.37 21.14 2.42
C SER A 329 -13.50 22.15 3.17
N GLN A 330 -13.16 23.28 2.54
CA GLN A 330 -12.30 24.35 3.11
C GLN A 330 -13.02 25.30 4.07
N HIS A 331 -14.31 25.11 4.36
CA HIS A 331 -15.04 25.93 5.35
C HIS A 331 -14.43 26.00 6.77
N PRO A 332 -13.44 25.18 7.19
CA PRO A 332 -12.66 25.43 8.42
C PRO A 332 -11.34 26.21 8.26
N HIS A 333 -10.72 26.33 7.07
CA HIS A 333 -9.32 26.80 6.96
C HIS A 333 -9.03 27.71 5.75
N LYS A 334 -8.23 28.77 5.98
CA LYS A 334 -7.75 29.72 4.98
C LYS A 334 -6.76 29.06 4.00
N LEU A 335 -6.84 29.47 2.74
CA LEU A 335 -5.87 29.14 1.69
C LEU A 335 -4.61 30.03 1.78
N HIS A 336 -3.50 29.50 1.26
CA HIS A 336 -2.32 30.27 0.86
C HIS A 336 -2.29 30.41 -0.68
N GLU A 337 -1.79 31.53 -1.18
CA GLU A 337 -1.80 31.92 -2.60
C GLU A 337 -0.39 31.88 -3.20
N VAL A 338 -0.29 31.58 -4.51
CA VAL A 338 0.93 31.64 -5.33
C VAL A 338 0.50 32.09 -6.74
N SER A 339 1.25 33.02 -7.34
CA SER A 339 0.87 33.81 -8.52
C SER A 339 1.57 33.43 -9.83
N ALA A 340 0.94 33.73 -10.98
CA ALA A 340 1.57 33.74 -12.32
C ALA A 340 1.16 34.98 -13.18
N PRO A 341 1.88 35.32 -14.27
CA PRO A 341 1.73 36.62 -14.95
C PRO A 341 0.76 36.65 -16.16
N VAL A 342 0.41 37.87 -16.59
CA VAL A 342 -0.72 38.24 -17.47
C VAL A 342 -0.43 38.14 -18.98
N SER A 343 -1.47 37.83 -19.78
CA SER A 343 -1.51 38.00 -21.25
C SER A 343 -2.85 38.64 -21.74
N ASP A 344 -2.83 39.22 -22.94
CA ASP A 344 -3.51 40.48 -23.26
C ASP A 344 -4.83 40.35 -24.08
N LEU A 345 -5.49 39.18 -24.05
CA LEU A 345 -6.78 38.94 -24.73
C LEU A 345 -7.94 38.57 -23.78
N LEU A 346 -7.65 38.46 -22.47
CA LEU A 346 -8.66 38.30 -21.41
C LEU A 346 -9.08 39.63 -20.77
N GLU A 347 -8.60 40.77 -21.29
CA GLU A 347 -8.95 42.10 -20.79
C GLU A 347 -10.48 42.29 -20.68
N GLY A 348 -10.96 42.43 -19.44
CA GLY A 348 -12.36 42.69 -19.14
C GLY A 348 -13.17 41.54 -18.54
N TRP A 349 -12.59 40.37 -18.26
CA TRP A 349 -13.27 39.31 -17.49
C TRP A 349 -13.78 39.81 -16.12
N SER A 350 -12.98 40.65 -15.44
CA SER A 350 -13.35 41.34 -14.20
C SER A 350 -14.44 42.41 -14.35
N LYS A 351 -14.79 42.80 -15.58
CA LYS A 351 -15.74 43.90 -15.91
C LYS A 351 -17.08 43.39 -16.49
N LEU A 352 -17.33 42.07 -16.49
CA LEU A 352 -18.55 41.45 -17.00
C LEU A 352 -19.83 41.92 -16.27
N GLU A 353 -20.94 42.10 -17.01
CA GLU A 353 -22.19 42.60 -16.43
C GLU A 353 -22.93 41.53 -15.60
N PHE A 354 -22.76 40.25 -15.93
CA PHE A 354 -23.42 39.12 -15.27
C PHE A 354 -22.42 38.02 -14.88
N TYR A 355 -22.66 37.35 -13.74
CA TYR A 355 -21.83 36.23 -13.29
C TYR A 355 -21.96 35.01 -14.21
N GLY A 356 -20.83 34.47 -14.69
CA GLY A 356 -20.81 33.36 -15.64
C GLY A 356 -21.18 33.73 -17.08
N GLN A 357 -21.15 35.02 -17.43
CA GLN A 357 -21.28 35.50 -18.81
C GLN A 357 -20.00 35.16 -19.60
N ARG A 358 -20.15 34.65 -20.84
CA ARG A 358 -18.98 34.45 -21.72
C ARG A 358 -18.42 35.79 -22.22
N PRO A 359 -17.08 35.99 -22.24
CA PRO A 359 -16.45 37.26 -22.62
C PRO A 359 -16.81 37.75 -24.02
N TRP A 360 -16.88 36.82 -24.99
CA TRP A 360 -17.25 37.11 -26.38
C TRP A 360 -18.76 37.35 -26.61
N ARG A 361 -19.57 37.35 -25.53
CA ARG A 361 -21.01 37.67 -25.55
C ARG A 361 -21.37 38.92 -24.72
N PRO A 362 -20.69 40.07 -24.87
CA PRO A 362 -21.03 41.28 -24.13
C PRO A 362 -22.40 41.81 -24.59
N GLY A 363 -23.30 42.04 -23.64
CA GLY A 363 -24.60 42.68 -23.90
C GLY A 363 -25.60 41.89 -24.76
N LYS A 364 -25.32 40.64 -25.15
CA LYS A 364 -26.30 39.73 -25.80
C LYS A 364 -27.17 39.00 -24.76
N HIS A 365 -28.27 38.41 -25.18
CA HIS A 365 -29.16 37.62 -24.32
C HIS A 365 -28.69 36.17 -24.23
N SER A 366 -28.76 35.53 -23.05
CA SER A 366 -28.32 34.13 -22.86
C SER A 366 -29.10 33.10 -23.70
N LEU A 367 -30.26 33.49 -24.23
CA LEU A 367 -31.14 32.68 -25.10
C LEU A 367 -31.07 33.07 -26.59
N GLU A 368 -30.26 34.07 -26.98
CA GLU A 368 -30.03 34.37 -28.40
C GLU A 368 -29.20 33.27 -29.08
N PRO A 369 -29.47 32.96 -30.36
CA PRO A 369 -28.69 31.99 -31.12
C PRO A 369 -27.18 32.35 -31.13
N PRO A 370 -26.28 31.35 -31.02
CA PRO A 370 -24.85 31.58 -31.12
C PRO A 370 -24.46 32.11 -32.50
N GLU A 371 -23.64 33.16 -32.55
CA GLU A 371 -22.79 33.45 -33.71
C GLU A 371 -21.71 32.37 -33.77
N GLN A 372 -21.92 31.35 -34.59
CA GLN A 372 -21.10 30.13 -34.62
C GLN A 372 -19.61 30.40 -34.77
N GLN A 373 -19.22 31.39 -35.57
CA GLN A 373 -17.82 31.76 -35.79
C GLN A 373 -17.15 32.30 -34.51
N ARG A 374 -17.74 33.32 -33.86
CA ARG A 374 -17.17 33.87 -32.61
C ARG A 374 -17.18 32.86 -31.47
N GLU A 375 -18.19 31.99 -31.41
CA GLU A 375 -18.25 30.96 -30.39
C GLU A 375 -17.11 29.94 -30.59
N ALA A 376 -16.82 29.53 -31.82
CA ALA A 376 -15.69 28.65 -32.14
C ALA A 376 -14.33 29.32 -31.87
N GLU A 377 -14.16 30.59 -32.22
CA GLU A 377 -12.97 31.39 -31.92
C GLU A 377 -12.75 31.49 -30.39
N GLY A 378 -13.79 31.81 -29.61
CA GLY A 378 -13.71 31.90 -28.15
C GLY A 378 -13.46 30.56 -27.45
N ILE A 379 -14.05 29.46 -27.93
CA ILE A 379 -13.76 28.10 -27.43
C ILE A 379 -12.30 27.73 -27.68
N LYS A 380 -11.78 28.03 -28.88
CA LYS A 380 -10.40 27.74 -29.26
C LYS A 380 -9.39 28.51 -28.40
N GLU A 381 -9.72 29.75 -28.02
CA GLU A 381 -8.86 30.57 -27.16
C GLU A 381 -8.77 30.01 -25.72
N ILE A 382 -9.90 29.57 -25.13
CA ILE A 382 -9.86 28.91 -23.81
C ILE A 382 -9.09 27.58 -23.88
N GLN A 383 -9.27 26.78 -24.94
CA GLN A 383 -8.50 25.56 -25.15
C GLN A 383 -7.00 25.84 -25.29
N TYR A 384 -6.62 26.92 -25.98
CA TYR A 384 -5.23 27.34 -26.10
C TYR A 384 -4.65 27.72 -24.73
N HIS A 385 -5.36 28.52 -23.95
CA HIS A 385 -4.96 28.93 -22.59
C HIS A 385 -4.83 27.73 -21.64
N GLU A 386 -5.78 26.78 -21.63
CA GLU A 386 -5.70 25.57 -20.81
C GLU A 386 -4.43 24.76 -21.15
N VAL A 387 -4.17 24.53 -22.44
CA VAL A 387 -3.00 23.74 -22.91
C VAL A 387 -1.66 24.46 -22.71
N LYS A 388 -1.64 25.79 -22.72
CA LYS A 388 -0.40 26.60 -22.66
C LYS A 388 -0.02 27.06 -21.26
N GLU A 389 -0.99 27.40 -20.43
CA GLU A 389 -0.77 28.08 -19.14
C GLU A 389 -1.01 27.17 -17.94
N VAL A 390 -1.82 26.11 -18.07
CA VAL A 390 -2.14 25.21 -16.95
C VAL A 390 -1.23 23.99 -16.93
N ASN A 391 -0.23 24.00 -16.04
CA ASN A 391 0.56 22.80 -15.75
C ASN A 391 -0.27 21.81 -14.89
N HIS A 392 -0.98 20.89 -15.57
CA HIS A 392 -1.83 19.90 -14.92
C HIS A 392 -1.06 18.99 -13.96
N SER A 393 0.12 18.48 -14.34
CA SER A 393 0.89 17.55 -13.51
C SER A 393 1.34 18.17 -12.18
N ASN A 394 1.69 19.48 -12.16
CA ASN A 394 1.93 20.23 -10.91
C ASN A 394 0.73 20.24 -9.96
N THR A 395 -0.49 20.09 -10.46
CA THR A 395 -1.72 19.98 -9.65
C THR A 395 -2.03 18.52 -9.26
N ILE A 396 -1.83 17.58 -10.19
CA ILE A 396 -2.17 16.16 -10.01
C ILE A 396 -1.21 15.47 -9.03
N ILE A 397 0.10 15.74 -9.11
CA ILE A 397 1.13 15.11 -8.28
C ILE A 397 0.90 15.35 -6.76
N PRO A 398 0.63 16.58 -6.27
CA PRO A 398 0.26 16.82 -4.87
C PRO A 398 -1.04 16.12 -4.42
N LEU A 399 -2.01 15.97 -5.33
CA LEU A 399 -3.26 15.25 -5.05
C LEU A 399 -3.01 13.75 -4.89
N PHE A 400 -2.18 13.13 -5.75
CA PHE A 400 -1.76 11.74 -5.59
C PHE A 400 -0.98 11.52 -4.29
N SER A 401 -0.03 12.40 -3.95
CA SER A 401 0.69 12.35 -2.67
C SER A 401 -0.26 12.39 -1.46
N SER A 402 -1.25 13.28 -1.51
CA SER A 402 -2.29 13.40 -0.48
C SER A 402 -3.16 12.14 -0.37
N ALA A 403 -3.56 11.56 -1.50
CA ALA A 403 -4.33 10.31 -1.56
C ALA A 403 -3.52 9.12 -1.02
N ILE A 404 -2.25 8.98 -1.42
CA ILE A 404 -1.32 7.95 -0.93
C ILE A 404 -1.18 8.03 0.61
N SER A 405 -1.09 9.24 1.17
CA SER A 405 -1.05 9.46 2.62
C SER A 405 -2.32 8.95 3.32
N GLN A 406 -3.51 9.21 2.77
CA GLN A 406 -4.77 8.67 3.30
C GLN A 406 -4.82 7.13 3.19
N PHE A 407 -4.50 6.54 2.03
CA PHE A 407 -4.52 5.08 1.88
C PHE A 407 -3.46 4.35 2.71
N LYS A 408 -2.32 5.01 3.02
CA LYS A 408 -1.36 4.54 4.02
C LYS A 408 -1.99 4.50 5.43
N LYS A 409 -2.74 5.55 5.83
CA LYS A 409 -3.46 5.61 7.12
C LYS A 409 -4.51 4.50 7.24
N TYR A 410 -5.24 4.20 6.17
CA TYR A 410 -6.26 3.12 6.14
C TYR A 410 -5.70 1.72 5.84
N ARG A 411 -4.36 1.54 5.79
CA ARG A 411 -3.69 0.25 5.54
C ARG A 411 -4.14 -0.44 4.24
N CYS A 412 -4.28 0.31 3.15
CA CYS A 412 -4.65 -0.23 1.84
C CYS A 412 -3.42 -0.31 0.89
N PRO A 413 -2.57 -1.36 0.96
CA PRO A 413 -1.29 -1.37 0.25
C PRO A 413 -1.42 -1.40 -1.28
N ARG A 414 -2.39 -2.15 -1.83
CA ARG A 414 -2.57 -2.28 -3.29
C ARG A 414 -2.98 -0.96 -3.96
N ILE A 415 -3.95 -0.23 -3.39
CA ILE A 415 -4.36 1.07 -3.94
C ILE A 415 -3.26 2.13 -3.74
N LYS A 416 -2.51 2.08 -2.63
CA LYS A 416 -1.31 2.91 -2.42
C LYS A 416 -0.30 2.70 -3.55
N ARG A 417 0.03 1.45 -3.90
CA ARG A 417 0.95 1.11 -5.01
C ARG A 417 0.41 1.55 -6.38
N HIS A 418 -0.88 1.32 -6.66
CA HIS A 418 -1.51 1.79 -7.90
C HIS A 418 -1.39 3.31 -8.07
N LEU A 419 -1.70 4.08 -7.03
CA LEU A 419 -1.55 5.54 -7.04
C LEU A 419 -0.08 5.98 -7.15
N MET A 420 0.87 5.21 -6.64
CA MET A 420 2.31 5.47 -6.84
C MET A 420 2.75 5.24 -8.28
N VAL A 421 2.16 4.28 -9.00
CA VAL A 421 2.39 4.11 -10.46
C VAL A 421 1.76 5.27 -11.23
N GLN A 422 0.53 5.66 -10.94
CA GLN A 422 -0.10 6.83 -11.59
C GLN A 422 0.66 8.14 -11.31
N MET A 423 1.20 8.30 -10.11
CA MET A 423 2.08 9.43 -9.77
C MET A 423 3.40 9.38 -10.55
N ALA A 424 3.94 8.19 -10.85
CA ALA A 424 5.12 8.03 -11.70
C ALA A 424 4.84 8.28 -13.19
N GLU A 425 3.66 7.88 -13.69
CA GLU A 425 3.16 8.22 -15.03
C GLU A 425 3.09 9.75 -15.21
N GLU A 426 2.50 10.47 -14.24
CA GLU A 426 2.47 11.93 -14.23
C GLU A 426 3.84 12.59 -14.12
N TYR A 427 4.76 12.04 -13.30
CA TYR A 427 6.14 12.56 -13.24
C TYR A 427 6.87 12.38 -14.57
N HIS A 428 6.68 11.24 -15.24
CA HIS A 428 7.23 11.00 -16.58
C HIS A 428 6.68 12.01 -17.59
N GLN A 429 5.36 12.24 -17.58
CA GLN A 429 4.70 13.22 -18.46
C GLN A 429 5.07 14.69 -18.13
N ALA A 430 5.47 14.98 -16.90
CA ALA A 430 6.05 16.25 -16.48
C ALA A 430 7.55 16.41 -16.81
N ASN A 431 8.13 15.50 -17.61
CA ASN A 431 9.56 15.38 -17.93
C ASN A 431 10.49 15.11 -16.72
N ASP A 432 9.97 14.78 -15.54
CA ASP A 432 10.75 14.37 -14.37
C ASP A 432 10.84 12.84 -14.25
N SER A 433 11.47 12.24 -15.26
CA SER A 433 11.68 10.79 -15.32
C SER A 433 12.52 10.26 -14.14
N SER A 434 13.27 11.12 -13.44
CA SER A 434 14.08 10.75 -12.26
C SER A 434 13.22 10.38 -11.04
N LYS A 435 12.18 11.18 -10.76
CA LYS A 435 11.22 10.90 -9.69
C LYS A 435 10.26 9.76 -10.06
N ALA A 436 9.93 9.62 -11.34
CA ALA A 436 9.18 8.47 -11.84
C ALA A 436 9.94 7.15 -11.59
N LEU A 437 11.22 7.06 -12.00
CA LEU A 437 12.04 5.85 -11.87
C LEU A 437 12.22 5.41 -10.41
N THR A 438 12.45 6.36 -9.49
CA THR A 438 12.59 6.05 -8.05
C THR A 438 11.29 5.54 -7.42
N LEU A 439 10.13 6.06 -7.81
CA LEU A 439 8.83 5.51 -7.40
C LEU A 439 8.58 4.11 -7.97
N LEU A 440 8.89 3.90 -9.26
CA LEU A 440 8.72 2.61 -9.93
C LEU A 440 9.61 1.54 -9.31
N ASN A 441 10.88 1.83 -9.02
CA ASN A 441 11.78 0.87 -8.36
C ASN A 441 11.23 0.36 -7.01
N HIS A 442 10.57 1.22 -6.23
CA HIS A 442 9.92 0.81 -4.98
C HIS A 442 8.70 -0.10 -5.22
N VAL A 443 7.86 0.23 -6.21
CA VAL A 443 6.62 -0.54 -6.48
C VAL A 443 6.89 -1.85 -7.23
N MET A 444 7.87 -1.88 -8.13
CA MET A 444 8.24 -3.09 -8.88
C MET A 444 8.75 -4.20 -7.94
N TRP A 445 9.46 -3.87 -6.86
CA TRP A 445 9.86 -4.85 -5.85
C TRP A 445 8.65 -5.55 -5.20
N ASP A 446 7.63 -4.78 -4.82
CA ASP A 446 6.37 -5.34 -4.32
C ASP A 446 5.71 -6.25 -5.37
N TYR A 447 5.66 -5.84 -6.64
CA TYR A 447 5.06 -6.65 -7.72
C TYR A 447 5.83 -7.93 -8.04
N ARG A 448 7.16 -7.94 -7.91
CA ARG A 448 7.98 -9.17 -7.99
C ARG A 448 7.64 -10.12 -6.85
N SER A 449 7.62 -9.63 -5.60
CA SER A 449 7.33 -10.45 -4.41
C SER A 449 5.92 -11.06 -4.42
N GLU A 450 4.90 -10.29 -4.85
CA GLU A 450 3.51 -10.75 -4.97
C GLU A 450 3.21 -11.43 -6.33
N LYS A 451 4.18 -11.56 -7.24
CA LYS A 451 4.09 -12.23 -8.55
C LYS A 451 3.05 -11.64 -9.52
N TRP A 452 2.85 -10.32 -9.50
CA TRP A 452 1.93 -9.61 -10.41
C TRP A 452 2.56 -9.33 -11.79
N TRP A 453 2.81 -10.38 -12.57
CA TRP A 453 3.60 -10.32 -13.81
C TRP A 453 3.11 -9.31 -14.86
N SER A 454 1.79 -9.15 -15.02
CA SER A 454 1.19 -8.18 -15.96
C SER A 454 1.41 -6.73 -15.53
N LEU A 455 1.21 -6.43 -14.24
CA LEU A 455 1.48 -5.10 -13.69
C LEU A 455 2.98 -4.78 -13.70
N LEU A 456 3.83 -5.78 -13.43
CA LEU A 456 5.27 -5.66 -13.55
C LEU A 456 5.67 -5.37 -15.00
N SER A 457 5.11 -6.07 -16.00
CA SER A 457 5.38 -5.79 -17.42
C SER A 457 5.07 -4.34 -17.81
N SER A 458 3.89 -3.83 -17.43
CA SER A 458 3.52 -2.43 -17.67
C SER A 458 4.46 -1.44 -16.97
N ALA A 459 4.84 -1.72 -15.72
CA ALA A 459 5.74 -0.88 -14.95
C ALA A 459 7.18 -0.90 -15.51
N CYS A 460 7.66 -2.05 -15.99
CA CYS A 460 8.97 -2.19 -16.62
C CYS A 460 9.06 -1.40 -17.94
N THR A 461 8.00 -1.37 -18.76
CA THR A 461 7.97 -0.53 -19.98
C THR A 461 8.16 0.95 -19.65
N LEU A 462 7.40 1.47 -18.66
CA LEU A 462 7.53 2.86 -18.20
C LEU A 462 8.90 3.12 -17.55
N ALA A 463 9.43 2.15 -16.80
CA ALA A 463 10.74 2.25 -16.17
C ALA A 463 11.90 2.24 -17.18
N LEU A 464 11.80 1.49 -18.28
CA LEU A 464 12.75 1.55 -19.41
C LEU A 464 12.75 2.93 -20.06
N GLN A 465 11.57 3.48 -20.37
CA GLN A 465 11.42 4.85 -20.89
C GLN A 465 12.06 5.88 -19.95
N CYS A 466 11.77 5.78 -18.64
CA CYS A 466 12.36 6.68 -17.65
C CYS A 466 13.89 6.55 -17.56
N ALA A 467 14.42 5.32 -17.50
CA ALA A 467 15.85 5.06 -17.42
C ALA A 467 16.60 5.48 -18.70
N TYR A 468 15.97 5.35 -19.88
CA TYR A 468 16.46 5.92 -21.14
C TYR A 468 16.54 7.45 -21.06
N ASN A 469 15.46 8.11 -20.66
CA ASN A 469 15.39 9.58 -20.58
C ASN A 469 16.41 10.18 -19.60
N THR A 470 16.76 9.48 -18.52
CA THR A 470 17.73 9.95 -17.51
C THR A 470 19.15 9.42 -17.73
N ALA A 471 19.40 8.64 -18.79
CA ALA A 471 20.65 7.91 -19.02
C ALA A 471 21.12 7.08 -17.80
N ALA A 472 20.17 6.46 -17.08
CA ALA A 472 20.42 5.70 -15.85
C ALA A 472 20.94 4.30 -16.19
N LEU A 473 22.26 4.18 -16.40
CA LEU A 473 22.90 3.00 -16.97
C LEU A 473 22.62 1.71 -16.17
N THR A 474 22.79 1.73 -14.84
CA THR A 474 22.63 0.55 -13.96
C THR A 474 21.19 0.05 -13.96
N GLU A 475 20.23 0.96 -13.79
CA GLU A 475 18.80 0.68 -13.80
C GLU A 475 18.35 0.17 -15.17
N TYR A 476 18.83 0.79 -16.26
CA TYR A 476 18.51 0.35 -17.63
C TYR A 476 18.96 -1.09 -17.88
N PHE A 477 20.20 -1.44 -17.52
CA PHE A 477 20.68 -2.84 -17.63
C PHE A 477 19.84 -3.81 -16.79
N GLY A 478 19.54 -3.48 -15.53
CA GLY A 478 18.74 -4.33 -14.65
C GLY A 478 17.31 -4.56 -15.18
N ILE A 479 16.61 -3.49 -15.56
CA ILE A 479 15.24 -3.57 -16.07
C ILE A 479 15.23 -4.27 -17.43
N ALA A 480 16.21 -4.06 -18.31
CA ALA A 480 16.28 -4.72 -19.62
C ALA A 480 16.53 -6.24 -19.51
N LEU A 481 17.44 -6.66 -18.62
CA LEU A 481 17.68 -8.09 -18.33
C LEU A 481 16.46 -8.78 -17.70
N GLU A 482 15.68 -8.04 -16.91
CA GLU A 482 14.38 -8.49 -16.42
C GLU A 482 13.34 -8.55 -17.56
N PHE A 483 13.24 -7.52 -18.41
CA PHE A 483 12.31 -7.42 -19.56
C PHE A 483 12.42 -8.59 -20.54
N MET A 484 13.65 -9.08 -20.77
CA MET A 484 13.95 -10.26 -21.58
C MET A 484 13.47 -11.59 -20.97
N GLY A 485 13.14 -11.62 -19.68
CA GLY A 485 12.75 -12.83 -18.95
C GLY A 485 11.42 -13.46 -19.40
N THR A 486 11.23 -14.74 -19.09
CA THR A 486 10.01 -15.50 -19.46
C THR A 486 8.79 -15.15 -18.64
N LYS A 487 8.94 -14.57 -17.44
CA LYS A 487 7.82 -14.24 -16.56
C LYS A 487 7.01 -13.04 -17.04
N LEU A 488 7.62 -12.13 -17.81
CA LEU A 488 6.95 -10.92 -18.31
C LEU A 488 6.18 -11.22 -19.60
N LEU A 489 4.96 -10.69 -19.65
CA LEU A 489 3.94 -10.98 -20.67
C LEU A 489 4.03 -10.00 -21.87
N THR A 490 5.25 -9.60 -22.23
CA THR A 490 5.53 -8.67 -23.34
C THR A 490 5.80 -9.42 -24.65
N SER A 491 5.65 -8.73 -25.78
CA SER A 491 5.76 -9.35 -27.10
C SER A 491 7.20 -9.78 -27.43
N LEU A 492 7.33 -10.76 -28.33
CA LEU A 492 8.62 -11.26 -28.79
C LEU A 492 9.46 -10.17 -29.47
N GLU A 493 8.77 -9.25 -30.18
CA GLU A 493 9.37 -8.13 -30.92
C GLU A 493 9.94 -7.08 -29.96
N GLU A 494 9.21 -6.72 -28.90
CA GLU A 494 9.69 -5.80 -27.86
C GLU A 494 10.91 -6.38 -27.12
N LYS A 495 10.88 -7.67 -26.78
CA LYS A 495 12.03 -8.34 -26.12
C LYS A 495 13.27 -8.35 -27.03
N LYS A 496 13.09 -8.58 -28.34
CA LYS A 496 14.17 -8.48 -29.32
C LYS A 496 14.72 -7.06 -29.41
N ARG A 497 13.86 -6.03 -29.50
CA ARG A 497 14.27 -4.61 -29.53
C ARG A 497 15.10 -4.23 -28.30
N VAL A 498 14.69 -4.64 -27.10
CA VAL A 498 15.43 -4.39 -25.85
C VAL A 498 16.79 -5.11 -25.86
N HIS A 499 16.86 -6.33 -26.37
CA HIS A 499 18.13 -7.05 -26.57
C HIS A 499 19.05 -6.34 -27.58
N ASP A 500 18.53 -5.88 -28.73
CA ASP A 500 19.31 -5.15 -29.73
C ASP A 500 19.85 -3.82 -29.16
N ASN A 501 19.07 -3.12 -28.31
CA ASN A 501 19.52 -1.95 -27.55
C ASN A 501 20.63 -2.27 -26.53
N LEU A 502 20.56 -3.41 -25.84
CA LEU A 502 21.63 -3.85 -24.95
C LEU A 502 22.93 -4.15 -25.71
N MET A 503 22.83 -4.80 -26.88
CA MET A 503 24.00 -5.09 -27.72
C MET A 503 24.66 -3.80 -28.25
N LYS A 504 23.87 -2.77 -28.58
CA LYS A 504 24.38 -1.42 -28.89
C LYS A 504 25.18 -0.83 -27.73
N LEU A 505 24.63 -0.86 -26.51
CA LEU A 505 25.33 -0.39 -25.30
C LEU A 505 26.65 -1.13 -25.05
N PHE A 506 26.69 -2.46 -25.19
CA PHE A 506 27.94 -3.24 -25.08
C PHE A 506 28.97 -2.90 -26.17
N SER A 507 28.54 -2.36 -27.32
CA SER A 507 29.42 -1.85 -28.38
C SER A 507 29.82 -0.38 -28.20
N GLY A 508 29.40 0.28 -27.12
CA GLY A 508 29.66 1.70 -26.87
C GLY A 508 28.79 2.66 -27.70
N GLN A 509 27.70 2.17 -28.30
CA GLN A 509 26.73 2.97 -29.04
C GLN A 509 25.53 3.35 -28.15
N SER A 510 24.92 4.51 -28.40
CA SER A 510 23.68 4.91 -27.73
C SER A 510 22.53 3.95 -28.09
N PRO A 511 21.62 3.65 -27.15
CA PRO A 511 20.44 2.82 -27.43
C PRO A 511 19.43 3.58 -28.31
N ASP A 512 18.64 2.87 -29.10
CA ASP A 512 17.55 3.47 -29.87
C ASP A 512 16.45 3.99 -28.94
N PRO A 513 15.73 5.07 -29.31
CA PRO A 513 14.66 5.64 -28.48
C PRO A 513 13.60 4.63 -28.08
N GLU A 514 13.23 4.65 -26.79
CA GLU A 514 12.13 3.83 -26.29
C GLU A 514 10.77 4.30 -26.89
N PRO A 515 9.84 3.37 -27.21
CA PRO A 515 8.58 3.71 -27.85
C PRO A 515 7.77 4.75 -27.07
N GLY A 516 7.23 5.77 -27.75
CA GLY A 516 6.42 6.83 -27.13
C GLY A 516 7.19 8.04 -26.59
N THR A 517 8.53 8.04 -26.65
CA THR A 517 9.36 9.18 -26.21
C THR A 517 9.19 10.40 -27.13
N PRO A 518 8.90 11.62 -26.62
CA PRO A 518 8.80 12.83 -27.45
C PRO A 518 10.13 13.23 -28.11
N ALA A 519 10.08 13.80 -29.32
CA ALA A 519 11.27 14.15 -30.09
C ALA A 519 12.24 15.12 -29.37
N GLU A 520 11.70 16.07 -28.60
CA GLU A 520 12.48 17.02 -27.77
C GLU A 520 13.23 16.32 -26.63
N VAL A 521 12.67 15.23 -26.09
CA VAL A 521 13.30 14.42 -25.03
C VAL A 521 14.35 13.49 -25.64
N VAL A 522 14.11 12.96 -26.84
CA VAL A 522 15.06 12.10 -27.56
C VAL A 522 16.39 12.81 -27.83
N THR A 523 16.39 14.09 -28.22
CA THR A 523 17.64 14.83 -28.45
C THR A 523 18.43 14.99 -27.15
N VAL A 524 17.79 15.41 -26.06
CA VAL A 524 18.43 15.58 -24.74
C VAL A 524 18.94 14.24 -24.19
N ALA A 525 18.16 13.17 -24.30
CA ALA A 525 18.57 11.83 -23.88
C ALA A 525 19.76 11.33 -24.71
N THR A 526 19.75 11.49 -26.04
CA THR A 526 20.85 11.07 -26.92
C THR A 526 22.16 11.80 -26.60
N GLU A 527 22.09 13.10 -26.29
CA GLU A 527 23.24 13.88 -25.81
C GLU A 527 23.76 13.36 -24.46
N ALA A 528 22.86 13.06 -23.51
CA ALA A 528 23.23 12.51 -22.21
C ALA A 528 23.90 11.12 -22.32
N TRP A 529 23.34 10.22 -23.13
CA TRP A 529 23.95 8.91 -23.44
C TRP A 529 25.31 9.05 -24.13
N SER A 530 25.44 9.98 -25.08
CA SER A 530 26.70 10.23 -25.79
C SER A 530 27.79 10.78 -24.86
N ALA A 531 27.43 11.70 -23.96
CA ALA A 531 28.35 12.23 -22.95
C ALA A 531 28.78 11.15 -21.94
N LEU A 532 27.87 10.27 -21.54
CA LEU A 532 28.14 9.18 -20.60
C LEU A 532 29.04 8.10 -21.23
N LEU A 533 28.79 7.71 -22.48
CA LEU A 533 29.58 6.71 -23.22
C LEU A 533 30.92 7.26 -23.74
N GLY A 534 31.06 8.59 -23.88
CA GLY A 534 32.32 9.25 -24.22
C GLY A 534 33.29 9.41 -23.03
N SER A 535 32.80 9.20 -21.80
CA SER A 535 33.61 9.11 -20.59
C SER A 535 34.16 7.68 -20.40
N GLN A 536 35.23 7.50 -19.62
CA GLN A 536 35.52 6.16 -19.10
C GLN A 536 34.45 5.76 -18.09
N VAL A 537 33.59 4.82 -18.48
CA VAL A 537 32.53 4.28 -17.63
C VAL A 537 33.17 3.27 -16.66
N SER A 538 33.01 3.51 -15.36
CA SER A 538 33.37 2.54 -14.32
C SER A 538 32.57 1.24 -14.48
N PRO A 539 33.12 0.05 -14.17
CA PRO A 539 32.40 -1.21 -14.31
C PRO A 539 31.04 -1.17 -13.59
N VAL A 540 29.96 -1.28 -14.36
CA VAL A 540 28.59 -1.20 -13.86
C VAL A 540 28.28 -2.48 -13.11
N THR A 541 27.78 -2.41 -11.88
CA THR A 541 27.36 -3.61 -11.15
C THR A 541 25.85 -3.60 -10.95
N VAL A 542 25.17 -4.61 -11.49
CA VAL A 542 23.73 -4.83 -11.34
C VAL A 542 23.50 -5.92 -10.29
N ASP A 543 22.75 -5.58 -9.24
CA ASP A 543 22.28 -6.55 -8.26
C ASP A 543 21.10 -7.34 -8.85
N MET A 544 21.34 -8.61 -9.14
CA MET A 544 20.37 -9.52 -9.76
C MET A 544 19.50 -10.24 -8.73
N THR A 545 19.75 -10.05 -7.43
CA THR A 545 19.08 -10.80 -6.34
C THR A 545 17.63 -10.37 -6.10
N THR A 546 17.32 -9.13 -6.46
CA THR A 546 16.01 -8.49 -6.25
C THR A 546 15.16 -8.40 -7.53
N LEU A 547 15.70 -8.91 -8.65
CA LEU A 547 15.11 -8.91 -9.98
C LEU A 547 14.60 -10.31 -10.35
N VAL A 548 13.80 -10.41 -11.42
CA VAL A 548 13.46 -11.69 -12.08
C VAL A 548 14.10 -11.71 -13.48
N PRO A 549 15.44 -11.80 -13.57
CA PRO A 549 16.17 -11.69 -14.83
C PRO A 549 15.96 -12.90 -15.75
N CYS A 550 16.33 -12.74 -17.02
CA CYS A 550 16.39 -13.85 -17.98
C CYS A 550 17.44 -14.92 -17.65
N LEU A 551 18.40 -14.64 -16.76
CA LEU A 551 19.45 -15.56 -16.32
C LEU A 551 19.17 -16.08 -14.90
N GLU A 552 18.98 -17.38 -14.74
CA GLU A 552 18.87 -18.02 -13.43
C GLU A 552 20.20 -18.70 -13.05
N VAL A 553 20.75 -18.39 -11.87
CA VAL A 553 22.08 -18.87 -11.44
C VAL A 553 21.95 -19.66 -10.13
N ARG A 554 22.63 -20.81 -10.05
CA ARG A 554 22.84 -21.60 -8.82
C ARG A 554 24.28 -22.10 -8.73
N ALA A 555 25.00 -21.75 -7.66
CA ALA A 555 26.33 -22.27 -7.34
C ALA A 555 26.26 -23.28 -6.18
N SER A 556 27.05 -24.35 -6.27
CA SER A 556 27.04 -25.45 -5.30
C SER A 556 28.40 -26.14 -5.21
N PHE A 557 28.82 -26.54 -4.00
CA PHE A 557 29.91 -27.49 -3.83
C PHE A 557 29.48 -28.88 -4.32
N THR A 558 30.40 -29.69 -4.84
CA THR A 558 30.08 -31.06 -5.28
C THR A 558 29.86 -32.04 -4.11
N ARG A 559 30.34 -31.70 -2.91
CA ARG A 559 30.15 -32.43 -1.64
C ARG A 559 30.05 -31.46 -0.47
N SER A 560 29.48 -31.92 0.66
CA SER A 560 29.41 -31.15 1.91
C SER A 560 30.68 -31.23 2.76
N GLN A 561 31.59 -32.16 2.45
CA GLN A 561 32.83 -32.41 3.19
C GLN A 561 33.95 -32.80 2.22
N PHE A 562 35.16 -32.28 2.46
CA PHE A 562 36.38 -32.60 1.71
C PHE A 562 37.56 -32.68 2.67
N HIS A 563 38.52 -33.56 2.40
CA HIS A 563 39.79 -33.53 3.12
C HIS A 563 40.70 -32.42 2.57
N VAL A 564 41.57 -31.86 3.41
CA VAL A 564 42.47 -30.73 3.05
C VAL A 564 43.39 -31.00 1.84
N ASP A 565 43.70 -32.27 1.60
CA ASP A 565 44.52 -32.78 0.49
C ASP A 565 43.72 -33.10 -0.78
N GLN A 566 42.39 -32.91 -0.76
CA GLN A 566 41.49 -33.15 -1.89
C GLN A 566 41.12 -31.84 -2.61
N GLU A 567 40.97 -31.94 -3.93
CA GLU A 567 40.46 -30.85 -4.74
C GLU A 567 38.93 -30.68 -4.53
N VAL A 568 38.53 -29.49 -4.09
CA VAL A 568 37.14 -29.09 -3.89
C VAL A 568 36.56 -28.64 -5.21
N GLY A 569 35.53 -29.34 -5.69
CA GLY A 569 34.75 -28.93 -6.86
C GLY A 569 33.62 -27.97 -6.49
N VAL A 570 33.46 -26.88 -7.25
CA VAL A 570 32.33 -25.95 -7.20
C VAL A 570 31.68 -25.93 -8.59
N THR A 571 30.41 -26.30 -8.68
CA THR A 571 29.63 -26.26 -9.92
C THR A 571 28.68 -25.06 -9.89
N VAL A 572 28.81 -24.19 -10.89
CA VAL A 572 27.88 -23.08 -11.16
C VAL A 572 27.00 -23.47 -12.34
N LYS A 573 25.70 -23.54 -12.12
CA LYS A 573 24.69 -23.81 -13.15
C LYS A 573 24.02 -22.49 -13.53
N ILE A 574 23.95 -22.19 -14.82
CA ILE A 574 23.31 -20.98 -15.34
C ILE A 574 22.27 -21.38 -16.40
N ARG A 575 20.99 -21.08 -16.15
CA ARG A 575 19.90 -21.26 -17.12
C ARG A 575 19.65 -19.94 -17.86
N ASN A 576 19.73 -19.95 -19.18
CA ASN A 576 19.30 -18.83 -20.02
C ASN A 576 17.84 -19.03 -20.44
N SER A 577 16.94 -18.22 -19.89
CA SER A 577 15.51 -18.23 -20.22
C SER A 577 15.17 -17.36 -21.44
N TYR A 578 16.12 -16.63 -22.02
CA TYR A 578 15.91 -15.83 -23.23
C TYR A 578 15.94 -16.69 -24.50
N LEU A 579 15.52 -16.09 -25.61
CA LEU A 579 15.32 -16.73 -26.92
C LEU A 579 16.59 -16.80 -27.78
N THR A 580 17.64 -16.04 -27.43
CA THR A 580 18.94 -16.06 -28.10
C THR A 580 20.07 -16.42 -27.12
N SER A 581 21.23 -16.78 -27.66
CA SER A 581 22.42 -17.07 -26.85
C SER A 581 23.00 -15.81 -26.21
N ILE A 582 23.39 -15.90 -24.94
CA ILE A 582 24.03 -14.82 -24.18
C ILE A 582 25.46 -15.23 -23.88
N SER A 583 26.44 -14.39 -24.25
CA SER A 583 27.86 -14.60 -23.92
C SER A 583 28.26 -13.84 -22.65
N LEU A 584 28.95 -14.53 -21.74
CA LEU A 584 29.60 -13.94 -20.57
C LEU A 584 31.10 -13.82 -20.84
N SER A 585 31.76 -12.81 -20.28
CA SER A 585 33.22 -12.62 -20.37
C SER A 585 33.98 -13.21 -19.18
N SER A 586 33.34 -13.32 -18.01
CA SER A 586 33.83 -14.11 -16.89
C SER A 586 32.70 -14.58 -15.97
N VAL A 587 32.93 -15.66 -15.22
CA VAL A 587 32.07 -16.11 -14.11
C VAL A 587 32.97 -16.44 -12.91
N SER A 588 32.61 -15.95 -11.74
CA SER A 588 33.37 -16.14 -10.50
C SER A 588 32.46 -16.43 -9.30
N VAL A 589 32.97 -17.19 -8.34
CA VAL A 589 32.28 -17.52 -7.09
C VAL A 589 33.04 -16.92 -5.91
N GLY A 590 32.36 -16.07 -5.15
CA GLY A 590 32.86 -15.56 -3.87
C GLY A 590 32.61 -16.58 -2.76
N THR A 591 33.61 -16.76 -1.91
CA THR A 591 33.47 -17.52 -0.65
C THR A 591 33.71 -16.62 0.56
N ASN A 592 33.50 -17.16 1.77
CA ASN A 592 33.84 -16.49 3.03
C ASN A 592 35.35 -16.45 3.33
N SER A 593 36.15 -17.31 2.69
CA SER A 593 37.61 -17.30 2.75
C SER A 593 38.18 -16.69 1.45
N PRO A 594 38.50 -15.38 1.42
CA PRO A 594 38.78 -14.67 0.17
C PRO A 594 39.98 -15.22 -0.62
N SER A 595 40.90 -15.93 0.04
CA SER A 595 42.05 -16.63 -0.54
C SER A 595 41.70 -17.63 -1.66
N TYR A 596 40.45 -18.10 -1.74
CA TYR A 596 40.00 -19.02 -2.79
C TYR A 596 39.38 -18.32 -4.01
N ASN A 597 39.00 -17.04 -3.88
CA ASN A 597 38.21 -16.34 -4.90
C ASN A 597 38.96 -16.20 -6.24
N ASP A 598 40.28 -16.03 -6.22
CA ASP A 598 41.12 -15.90 -7.42
C ASP A 598 41.22 -17.21 -8.22
N ARG A 599 40.93 -18.36 -7.60
CA ARG A 599 40.90 -19.68 -8.24
C ARG A 599 39.50 -20.10 -8.69
N LEU A 600 38.47 -19.46 -8.13
CA LEU A 600 37.07 -19.68 -8.47
C LEU A 600 36.61 -18.70 -9.56
N LEU A 601 37.34 -18.68 -10.68
CA LEU A 601 37.12 -17.79 -11.82
C LEU A 601 37.28 -18.58 -13.14
N GLU A 602 36.26 -18.52 -14.01
CA GLU A 602 36.32 -18.99 -15.40
C GLU A 602 36.26 -17.79 -16.35
N THR A 603 37.13 -17.77 -17.35
CA THR A 603 37.26 -16.71 -18.36
C THR A 603 37.34 -17.26 -19.80
N GLN A 604 37.23 -18.58 -19.99
CA GLN A 604 37.27 -19.19 -21.32
C GLN A 604 35.97 -18.92 -22.08
N PRO A 605 35.99 -18.14 -23.19
CA PRO A 605 34.76 -17.68 -23.85
C PRO A 605 33.91 -18.83 -24.41
N GLU A 606 34.54 -19.94 -24.82
CA GLU A 606 33.84 -21.12 -25.35
C GLU A 606 32.90 -21.78 -24.34
N LYS A 607 33.25 -21.76 -23.04
CA LYS A 607 32.41 -22.30 -21.95
C LYS A 607 31.35 -21.32 -21.44
N LEU A 608 31.44 -20.06 -21.85
CA LEU A 608 30.64 -18.95 -21.34
C LEU A 608 29.55 -18.48 -22.31
N VAL A 609 29.24 -19.28 -23.34
CA VAL A 609 28.09 -19.10 -24.23
C VAL A 609 26.87 -19.85 -23.67
N LEU A 610 25.87 -19.10 -23.22
CA LEU A 610 24.64 -19.64 -22.63
C LEU A 610 23.57 -19.83 -23.72
N LEU A 611 23.28 -21.09 -24.07
CA LEU A 611 22.29 -21.43 -25.10
C LEU A 611 20.85 -21.23 -24.60
N PRO A 612 19.92 -20.77 -25.46
CA PRO A 612 18.55 -20.46 -25.05
C PRO A 612 17.78 -21.70 -24.59
N GLY A 613 17.11 -21.60 -23.45
CA GLY A 613 16.35 -22.67 -22.82
C GLY A 613 17.20 -23.79 -22.20
N GLN A 614 18.53 -23.67 -22.19
CA GLN A 614 19.45 -24.69 -21.65
C GLN A 614 20.12 -24.23 -20.36
N VAL A 615 20.64 -25.20 -19.61
CA VAL A 615 21.43 -25.01 -18.40
C VAL A 615 22.90 -25.28 -18.72
N THR A 616 23.74 -24.25 -18.70
CA THR A 616 25.18 -24.39 -18.83
C THR A 616 25.77 -24.68 -17.45
N GLU A 617 26.59 -25.73 -17.34
CA GLU A 617 27.33 -26.07 -16.11
C GLU A 617 28.81 -25.67 -16.25
N ILE A 618 29.29 -24.89 -15.28
CA ILE A 618 30.67 -24.41 -15.18
C ILE A 618 31.28 -25.05 -13.94
N HIS A 619 32.32 -25.86 -14.11
CA HIS A 619 33.04 -26.49 -13.02
C HIS A 619 34.31 -25.71 -12.70
N LEU A 620 34.43 -25.28 -11.44
CA LEU A 620 35.56 -24.58 -10.85
C LEU A 620 36.16 -25.46 -9.75
N SER A 621 37.44 -25.27 -9.42
CA SER A 621 38.08 -26.05 -8.35
C SER A 621 39.17 -25.30 -7.59
N PHE A 622 39.42 -25.73 -6.35
CA PHE A 622 40.52 -25.26 -5.51
C PHE A 622 40.94 -26.32 -4.49
N VAL A 623 42.12 -26.15 -3.88
CA VAL A 623 42.59 -27.00 -2.77
C VAL A 623 42.49 -26.19 -1.46
N PRO A 624 41.91 -26.73 -0.37
CA PRO A 624 41.83 -26.05 0.91
C PRO A 624 43.20 -25.76 1.53
N LEU A 625 43.28 -24.68 2.32
CA LEU A 625 44.46 -24.38 3.14
C LEU A 625 44.45 -25.20 4.43
N VAL A 626 45.64 -25.58 4.92
CA VAL A 626 45.81 -26.32 6.19
C VAL A 626 45.25 -25.55 7.38
N GLU A 627 45.28 -24.21 7.33
CA GLU A 627 44.70 -23.33 8.35
C GLU A 627 43.16 -23.41 8.42
N ASP A 628 42.48 -23.93 7.41
CA ASP A 628 41.02 -24.01 7.32
C ASP A 628 40.44 -25.36 7.77
N VAL A 629 41.28 -26.32 8.18
CA VAL A 629 40.84 -27.60 8.77
C VAL A 629 39.93 -27.35 9.98
N GLY A 630 38.73 -27.96 9.97
CA GLY A 630 37.69 -27.75 10.97
C GLY A 630 36.83 -26.49 10.77
N LYS A 631 37.10 -25.66 9.75
CA LYS A 631 36.25 -24.51 9.39
C LYS A 631 35.23 -24.90 8.31
N LYS A 632 34.16 -24.10 8.24
CA LYS A 632 33.15 -24.18 7.18
C LYS A 632 33.36 -23.08 6.14
N VAL A 633 33.55 -23.48 4.89
CA VAL A 633 33.61 -22.57 3.73
C VAL A 633 32.20 -22.46 3.15
N LYS A 634 31.77 -21.23 2.87
CA LYS A 634 30.41 -20.91 2.37
C LYS A 634 30.50 -20.08 1.10
N VAL A 635 29.57 -20.31 0.16
CA VAL A 635 29.37 -19.44 -1.00
C VAL A 635 28.73 -18.13 -0.54
N THR A 636 29.41 -17.00 -0.74
CA THR A 636 28.93 -15.67 -0.36
C THR A 636 28.23 -14.94 -1.50
N GLY A 637 28.54 -15.29 -2.75
CA GLY A 637 27.89 -14.74 -3.93
C GLY A 637 28.46 -15.31 -5.23
N VAL A 638 27.73 -15.11 -6.33
CA VAL A 638 28.20 -15.38 -7.69
C VAL A 638 28.32 -14.04 -8.43
N ARG A 639 29.36 -13.86 -9.22
CA ARG A 639 29.58 -12.67 -10.05
C ARG A 639 29.91 -13.08 -11.48
N ALA A 640 29.10 -12.64 -12.43
CA ALA A 640 29.37 -12.79 -13.86
C ALA A 640 29.67 -11.43 -14.50
N GLN A 641 30.36 -11.42 -15.65
CA GLN A 641 30.56 -10.22 -16.44
C GLN A 641 29.98 -10.37 -17.85
N MET A 642 29.40 -9.29 -18.37
CA MET A 642 28.92 -9.14 -19.74
C MET A 642 29.64 -7.95 -20.41
N GLY A 643 29.83 -8.05 -21.72
CA GLY A 643 30.62 -7.10 -22.50
C GLY A 643 32.05 -7.59 -22.74
N VAL A 644 32.68 -7.09 -23.80
CA VAL A 644 34.02 -7.52 -24.23
C VAL A 644 35.07 -6.91 -23.28
N PRO A 645 36.04 -7.68 -22.76
CA PRO A 645 37.14 -7.13 -21.97
C PRO A 645 37.90 -6.05 -22.75
N GLY A 646 37.93 -4.82 -22.22
CA GLY A 646 38.55 -3.65 -22.89
C GLY A 646 37.60 -2.83 -23.79
N SER A 647 36.31 -3.19 -23.89
CA SER A 647 35.27 -2.29 -24.41
C SER A 647 34.93 -1.18 -23.42
N SER A 648 34.21 -0.14 -23.88
CA SER A 648 33.84 1.02 -23.05
C SER A 648 32.82 0.72 -21.96
N VAL A 649 32.06 -0.38 -22.06
CA VAL A 649 31.02 -0.76 -21.08
C VAL A 649 31.13 -2.24 -20.74
N VAL A 650 31.59 -2.53 -19.51
CA VAL A 650 31.56 -3.87 -18.90
C VAL A 650 30.56 -3.87 -17.75
N VAL A 651 29.66 -4.86 -17.75
CA VAL A 651 28.59 -4.99 -16.76
C VAL A 651 28.83 -6.23 -15.90
N GLY A 652 29.09 -6.03 -14.63
CA GLY A 652 29.07 -7.07 -13.61
C GLY A 652 27.64 -7.38 -13.17
N LEU A 653 27.26 -8.65 -13.22
CA LEU A 653 26.03 -9.18 -12.64
C LEU A 653 26.37 -9.82 -11.31
N GLN A 654 25.72 -9.38 -10.22
CA GLN A 654 25.99 -9.89 -8.88
C GLN A 654 24.77 -10.60 -8.28
N TRP A 655 25.00 -11.79 -7.75
CA TRP A 655 24.07 -12.54 -6.92
C TRP A 655 24.68 -12.76 -5.53
N THR A 656 23.90 -12.58 -4.47
CA THR A 656 24.26 -12.93 -3.09
C THR A 656 23.92 -14.39 -2.79
N GLY A 657 24.71 -15.04 -1.93
CA GLY A 657 24.55 -16.46 -1.61
C GLY A 657 24.81 -17.37 -2.82
N PRO A 658 24.26 -18.59 -2.85
CA PRO A 658 24.40 -19.51 -3.98
C PRO A 658 23.61 -19.07 -5.24
N GLY A 659 22.75 -18.05 -5.17
CA GLY A 659 22.09 -17.43 -6.33
C GLY A 659 20.55 -17.53 -6.35
N ASN A 660 19.89 -16.51 -6.91
CA ASN A 660 18.44 -16.35 -7.12
C ASN A 660 17.47 -16.66 -5.95
N GLU A 661 17.97 -16.83 -4.72
CA GLU A 661 17.16 -17.14 -3.53
C GLU A 661 16.09 -16.06 -3.27
N GLY A 662 16.42 -14.77 -3.45
CA GLY A 662 15.55 -13.65 -3.05
C GLY A 662 14.14 -13.60 -3.67
N VAL A 663 13.95 -14.12 -4.89
CA VAL A 663 12.65 -14.00 -5.61
C VAL A 663 12.05 -15.35 -6.04
N THR A 664 12.83 -16.42 -6.04
CA THR A 664 12.32 -17.78 -6.34
C THR A 664 11.95 -18.59 -5.09
N MET A 665 12.42 -18.20 -3.90
CA MET A 665 12.20 -18.95 -2.65
C MET A 665 10.81 -18.75 -2.04
N HIS A 666 9.80 -19.34 -2.68
CA HIS A 666 8.82 -20.09 -1.89
C HIS A 666 9.22 -21.55 -1.69
N ALA A 667 10.22 -22.07 -2.42
CA ALA A 667 10.67 -23.47 -2.32
C ALA A 667 11.50 -23.82 -1.06
N ALA A 668 11.87 -22.85 -0.21
CA ALA A 668 12.55 -23.10 1.08
C ALA A 668 11.60 -23.15 2.29
N ASN A 669 10.48 -22.42 2.23
CA ASN A 669 9.46 -22.41 3.29
C ASN A 669 8.18 -23.17 2.90
N THR A 670 8.03 -23.56 1.63
CA THR A 670 7.26 -24.77 1.31
C THR A 670 8.16 -25.93 1.72
N PRO A 671 7.71 -26.91 2.52
CA PRO A 671 8.47 -28.14 2.69
C PRO A 671 8.75 -28.72 1.30
N ALA A 672 10.02 -28.83 0.95
CA ALA A 672 10.44 -29.48 -0.27
C ALA A 672 10.13 -30.97 -0.13
N PHE A 673 8.94 -31.36 -0.57
CA PHE A 673 8.55 -32.75 -0.75
C PHE A 673 9.26 -33.27 -2.02
N PRO A 674 10.35 -34.06 -1.90
CA PRO A 674 11.06 -34.57 -3.07
C PRO A 674 10.18 -35.46 -3.96
N GLU A 675 9.06 -35.96 -3.44
CA GLU A 675 8.06 -36.71 -4.20
C GLU A 675 7.40 -35.89 -5.33
N PHE A 676 7.31 -34.55 -5.20
CA PHE A 676 6.76 -33.68 -6.25
C PHE A 676 7.77 -33.29 -7.34
N SER A 677 9.04 -33.68 -7.19
CA SER A 677 10.09 -33.42 -8.19
C SER A 677 9.77 -34.01 -9.57
N LEU A 678 8.94 -35.06 -9.64
CA LEU A 678 8.46 -35.68 -10.88
C LEU A 678 7.65 -34.75 -11.82
N LEU A 679 7.14 -33.60 -11.33
CA LEU A 679 6.46 -32.60 -12.15
C LEU A 679 7.42 -31.59 -12.81
N TYR A 680 8.67 -31.54 -12.38
CA TYR A 680 9.67 -30.61 -12.89
C TYR A 680 10.51 -31.30 -13.96
N LYS A 681 10.58 -30.71 -15.15
CA LYS A 681 11.29 -31.30 -16.30
C LYS A 681 12.81 -31.20 -16.21
N ASP A 682 13.33 -30.31 -15.37
CA ASP A 682 14.76 -30.00 -15.25
C ASP A 682 15.29 -30.24 -13.83
N ASN A 683 16.44 -30.93 -13.74
CA ASN A 683 17.20 -31.08 -12.49
C ASN A 683 17.63 -29.73 -11.87
N PHE A 684 17.69 -28.65 -12.66
CA PHE A 684 18.03 -27.32 -12.17
C PHE A 684 17.00 -26.78 -11.16
N ASP A 685 15.71 -27.09 -11.32
CA ASP A 685 14.70 -26.61 -10.37
C ASP A 685 14.70 -27.43 -9.07
N ILE A 686 14.95 -28.73 -9.19
CA ILE A 686 14.89 -29.74 -8.13
C ILE A 686 16.12 -29.71 -7.20
N SER A 687 17.30 -29.41 -7.75
CA SER A 687 18.56 -29.49 -6.98
C SER A 687 18.71 -28.37 -5.94
N VAL A 688 18.78 -28.76 -4.67
CA VAL A 688 19.15 -27.87 -3.55
C VAL A 688 20.67 -27.65 -3.60
N PRO A 689 21.16 -26.40 -3.73
CA PRO A 689 22.59 -26.14 -3.81
C PRO A 689 23.27 -26.41 -2.47
N ILE A 690 24.38 -27.16 -2.48
CA ILE A 690 25.28 -27.27 -1.33
C ILE A 690 26.04 -25.94 -1.19
N ALA A 691 25.51 -25.02 -0.39
CA ALA A 691 26.05 -23.68 -0.19
C ALA A 691 27.20 -23.61 0.84
N GLU A 692 27.39 -24.67 1.63
CA GLU A 692 28.41 -24.77 2.68
C GLU A 692 29.14 -26.12 2.60
N MET A 693 30.45 -26.12 2.81
CA MET A 693 31.26 -27.33 2.95
C MET A 693 32.23 -27.22 4.14
N GLU A 694 32.61 -28.37 4.71
CA GLU A 694 33.51 -28.49 5.86
C GLU A 694 34.83 -29.13 5.44
N VAL A 695 35.94 -28.51 5.84
CA VAL A 695 37.30 -29.00 5.55
C VAL A 695 37.73 -29.97 6.66
N LEU A 696 37.88 -31.23 6.31
CA LEU A 696 38.35 -32.29 7.19
C LEU A 696 39.89 -32.39 7.19
N PRO A 697 40.52 -32.86 8.29
CA PRO A 697 41.93 -33.22 8.27
C PRO A 697 42.21 -34.29 7.22
N ARG A 698 43.44 -34.34 6.68
CA ARG A 698 43.84 -35.32 5.65
C ARG A 698 43.57 -36.76 6.10
N GLN A 699 43.29 -37.66 5.17
CA GLN A 699 43.17 -39.08 5.51
C GLN A 699 44.55 -39.63 5.92
N PRO A 700 44.69 -40.25 7.11
CA PRO A 700 45.95 -40.85 7.52
C PRO A 700 46.21 -42.14 6.73
N ARG A 701 47.42 -42.31 6.21
CA ARG A 701 47.90 -43.52 5.53
C ARG A 701 48.33 -44.61 6.51
N LEU A 702 47.47 -44.92 7.48
CA LEU A 702 47.64 -46.00 8.44
C LEU A 702 46.84 -47.21 7.98
N GLU A 703 47.52 -48.31 7.64
CA GLU A 703 46.87 -49.56 7.24
C GLU A 703 46.56 -50.40 8.48
N PHE A 704 45.28 -50.74 8.71
CA PHE A 704 44.86 -51.58 9.83
C PHE A 704 44.40 -52.97 9.35
N LYS A 705 44.86 -54.04 10.02
CA LYS A 705 44.43 -55.42 9.81
C LYS A 705 44.01 -56.02 11.15
N VAL A 706 42.78 -56.56 11.23
CA VAL A 706 42.24 -57.12 12.47
C VAL A 706 42.11 -58.63 12.35
N ASP A 707 42.90 -59.35 13.14
CA ASP A 707 42.91 -60.81 13.24
C ASP A 707 42.15 -61.25 14.51
N HIS A 708 41.09 -62.04 14.33
CA HIS A 708 40.22 -62.54 15.40
C HIS A 708 39.45 -63.78 14.93
N ASP A 709 39.07 -64.65 15.87
CA ASP A 709 38.09 -65.70 15.59
C ASP A 709 36.69 -65.08 15.38
N THR A 710 35.94 -65.61 14.43
CA THR A 710 34.57 -65.16 14.14
C THR A 710 33.54 -65.76 15.10
N THR A 711 33.96 -66.68 15.96
CA THR A 711 33.13 -67.37 16.96
C THR A 711 33.72 -67.24 18.37
N ALA A 712 32.85 -67.01 19.35
CA ALA A 712 33.21 -66.98 20.77
C ALA A 712 32.02 -67.44 21.61
N LEU A 713 32.26 -68.20 22.67
CA LEU A 713 31.24 -68.62 23.62
C LEU A 713 30.85 -67.46 24.54
N VAL A 714 29.62 -67.50 25.06
CA VAL A 714 29.18 -66.54 26.06
C VAL A 714 30.04 -66.67 27.32
N TRP A 715 30.56 -65.55 27.83
CA TRP A 715 31.57 -65.41 28.90
C TRP A 715 33.03 -65.72 28.55
N GLU A 716 33.33 -66.10 27.30
CA GLU A 716 34.70 -66.27 26.81
C GLU A 716 35.38 -64.92 26.50
N TRP A 717 36.71 -64.85 26.68
CA TRP A 717 37.52 -63.70 26.27
C TRP A 717 38.13 -63.96 24.89
N LEU A 718 37.50 -63.40 23.84
CA LEU A 718 37.99 -63.44 22.47
C LEU A 718 39.17 -62.47 22.30
N PRO A 719 40.39 -62.95 21.97
CA PRO A 719 41.50 -62.07 21.59
C PRO A 719 41.26 -61.49 20.19
N VAL A 720 41.31 -60.17 20.08
CA VAL A 720 41.24 -59.40 18.84
C VAL A 720 42.59 -58.68 18.65
N LYS A 721 43.39 -59.13 17.68
CA LYS A 721 44.68 -58.53 17.36
C LYS A 721 44.48 -57.46 16.28
N VAL A 722 44.72 -56.21 16.65
CA VAL A 722 44.76 -55.09 15.72
C VAL A 722 46.21 -54.85 15.33
N HIS A 723 46.56 -55.28 14.12
CA HIS A 723 47.81 -54.90 13.46
C HIS A 723 47.63 -53.55 12.77
N PHE A 724 48.66 -52.70 12.80
CA PHE A 724 48.68 -51.43 12.10
C PHE A 724 50.06 -51.11 11.56
N THR A 725 50.10 -50.56 10.35
CA THR A 725 51.34 -50.21 9.62
C THR A 725 51.33 -48.74 9.27
N ASN A 726 52.42 -48.03 9.56
CA ASN A 726 52.59 -46.64 9.17
C ASN A 726 53.08 -46.50 7.72
N ASN A 727 52.16 -46.25 6.79
CA ASN A 727 52.47 -45.98 5.38
C ASN A 727 52.53 -44.46 5.06
N GLU A 728 52.71 -43.62 6.08
CA GLU A 728 53.00 -42.19 5.92
C GLU A 728 54.45 -41.95 5.46
N GLU A 729 54.68 -40.80 4.83
CA GLU A 729 56.03 -40.36 4.41
C GLU A 729 56.85 -39.77 5.59
N SER A 730 56.34 -39.86 6.82
CA SER A 730 56.93 -39.30 8.05
C SER A 730 56.59 -40.12 9.29
N ILE A 731 57.32 -39.88 10.39
CA ILE A 731 57.07 -40.52 11.69
C ILE A 731 55.71 -40.09 12.22
N ALA A 732 54.88 -41.05 12.62
CA ALA A 732 53.56 -40.79 13.23
C ALA A 732 53.71 -40.79 14.76
N SER A 733 53.51 -39.64 15.41
CA SER A 733 53.58 -39.47 16.87
C SER A 733 52.20 -39.40 17.53
N ASP A 734 52.16 -39.54 18.85
CA ASP A 734 50.95 -39.48 19.71
C ASP A 734 49.79 -40.40 19.25
N ILE A 735 50.12 -41.56 18.68
CA ILE A 735 49.12 -42.53 18.22
C ILE A 735 48.29 -43.00 19.40
N SER A 736 47.00 -42.71 19.39
CA SER A 736 46.03 -43.18 20.39
C SER A 736 45.00 -44.10 19.74
N LEU A 737 44.85 -45.29 20.32
CA LEU A 737 43.94 -46.33 19.85
C LEU A 737 42.73 -46.37 20.77
N SER A 738 41.53 -46.44 20.19
CA SER A 738 40.29 -46.71 20.92
C SER A 738 39.60 -47.90 20.28
N PHE A 739 39.10 -48.82 21.09
CA PHE A 739 38.56 -50.10 20.63
C PHE A 739 37.40 -50.56 21.51
N GLY A 740 36.29 -50.97 20.88
CA GLY A 740 35.11 -51.47 21.58
C GLY A 740 33.87 -51.45 20.69
N LEU A 741 32.70 -51.40 21.32
CA LEU A 741 31.42 -51.37 20.61
C LEU A 741 31.23 -50.09 19.80
N ASP A 742 30.66 -50.22 18.60
CA ASP A 742 30.18 -49.10 17.77
C ASP A 742 29.17 -48.25 18.58
N PRO A 743 29.29 -46.91 18.65
CA PRO A 743 28.37 -46.03 19.37
C PRO A 743 26.89 -46.12 18.94
N SER A 744 26.62 -46.68 17.77
CA SER A 744 25.27 -46.97 17.26
C SER A 744 24.73 -48.36 17.66
N SER A 745 25.53 -49.16 18.37
CA SER A 745 25.09 -50.43 18.97
C SER A 745 23.97 -50.18 19.99
N PRO A 746 22.98 -51.08 20.09
CA PRO A 746 21.91 -50.92 21.07
C PRO A 746 22.43 -51.09 22.52
N VAL A 747 21.91 -50.25 23.43
CA VAL A 747 22.39 -50.08 24.83
C VAL A 747 22.42 -51.38 25.63
N ASN A 748 21.57 -52.35 25.30
CA ASN A 748 21.59 -53.68 25.92
C ASN A 748 22.90 -54.45 25.67
N LEU A 749 23.58 -54.23 24.53
CA LEU A 749 24.88 -54.82 24.25
C LEU A 749 26.02 -54.10 24.98
N GLU A 750 25.84 -52.83 25.34
CA GLU A 750 26.82 -52.03 26.08
C GLU A 750 27.08 -52.59 27.48
N HIS A 751 26.02 -52.98 28.19
CA HIS A 751 26.12 -53.66 29.48
C HIS A 751 26.46 -55.15 29.37
N ALA A 752 26.32 -55.74 28.18
CA ALA A 752 26.57 -57.16 27.91
C ALA A 752 27.90 -57.42 27.17
N THR A 753 28.78 -56.43 27.01
CA THR A 753 30.09 -56.60 26.37
C THR A 753 31.17 -55.95 27.22
N GLN A 754 32.21 -56.70 27.56
CA GLN A 754 33.39 -56.22 28.29
C GLN A 754 34.60 -56.20 27.37
N VAL A 755 35.40 -55.13 27.40
CA VAL A 755 36.57 -54.95 26.53
C VAL A 755 37.77 -54.48 27.37
N CYS A 756 38.94 -55.09 27.16
CA CYS A 756 40.18 -54.67 27.81
C CYS A 756 41.44 -54.95 26.98
N THR A 757 42.55 -54.34 27.37
CA THR A 757 43.91 -54.73 26.95
C THR A 757 44.45 -55.87 27.83
N SER A 758 45.61 -56.42 27.49
CA SER A 758 46.30 -57.46 28.28
C SER A 758 46.58 -57.05 29.74
N SER A 759 46.79 -55.76 30.01
CA SER A 759 46.97 -55.23 31.38
C SER A 759 45.66 -55.05 32.15
N GLY A 760 44.51 -55.02 31.47
CA GLY A 760 43.19 -54.81 32.07
C GLY A 760 42.46 -56.09 32.50
N LEU A 761 42.97 -57.28 32.17
CA LEU A 761 42.34 -58.59 32.44
C LEU A 761 42.11 -58.88 33.94
N LEU A 762 42.73 -58.13 34.85
CA LEU A 762 42.62 -58.25 36.30
C LEU A 762 41.77 -57.11 36.94
N SER A 763 41.10 -56.28 36.14
CA SER A 763 40.29 -55.15 36.63
C SER A 763 38.84 -55.56 36.92
N ASP A 764 38.35 -55.27 38.14
CA ASP A 764 36.93 -55.42 38.50
C ASP A 764 36.01 -54.36 37.86
N LYS A 765 36.58 -53.37 37.15
CA LYS A 765 35.84 -52.33 36.44
C LYS A 765 36.20 -52.36 34.96
N LEU A 766 35.32 -53.00 34.19
CA LEU A 766 35.45 -53.21 32.74
C LEU A 766 34.22 -52.64 32.03
N GLY A 767 34.45 -51.90 30.95
CA GLY A 767 33.41 -51.29 30.13
C GLY A 767 33.32 -51.91 28.73
N SER A 768 32.40 -51.36 27.93
CA SER A 768 32.14 -51.67 26.52
C SER A 768 33.22 -51.22 25.54
N GLN A 769 34.12 -50.33 25.99
CA GLN A 769 35.14 -49.66 25.19
C GLN A 769 36.40 -49.40 26.01
N VAL A 770 37.55 -49.45 25.33
CA VAL A 770 38.84 -48.91 25.79
C VAL A 770 39.10 -47.65 24.97
N ASN A 771 39.21 -46.50 25.63
CA ASN A 771 39.42 -45.21 24.98
C ASN A 771 40.85 -44.69 25.21
N SER A 772 41.45 -44.09 24.18
CA SER A 772 42.72 -43.36 24.25
C SER A 772 43.92 -44.15 24.78
N PHE A 773 44.08 -45.40 24.36
CA PHE A 773 45.31 -46.17 24.60
C PHE A 773 46.47 -45.57 23.79
N SER A 774 47.40 -44.89 24.47
CA SER A 774 48.58 -44.28 23.83
C SER A 774 49.61 -45.35 23.44
N TYR A 775 49.89 -45.48 22.15
CA TYR A 775 50.93 -46.34 21.60
C TYR A 775 52.30 -45.63 21.52
N GLY A 776 52.31 -44.31 21.33
CA GLY A 776 53.53 -43.51 21.20
C GLY A 776 53.84 -43.14 19.75
N GLU A 777 55.11 -43.30 19.35
CA GLU A 777 55.63 -42.97 18.01
C GLU A 777 55.81 -44.22 17.14
N MET A 778 55.65 -44.09 15.82
CA MET A 778 55.95 -45.11 14.81
C MET A 778 56.76 -44.56 13.64
N GLY A 779 57.83 -45.25 13.29
CA GLY A 779 58.64 -44.99 12.10
C GLY A 779 57.89 -45.25 10.78
N VAL A 780 58.44 -44.75 9.68
CA VAL A 780 57.92 -44.98 8.32
C VAL A 780 58.10 -46.46 7.95
N GLY A 781 57.01 -47.12 7.54
CA GLY A 781 56.96 -48.55 7.22
C GLY A 781 56.96 -49.47 8.44
N GLU A 782 56.91 -48.93 9.66
CA GLU A 782 56.86 -49.74 10.88
C GLU A 782 55.50 -50.45 11.00
N GLN A 783 55.53 -51.77 11.26
CA GLN A 783 54.35 -52.58 11.51
C GLN A 783 54.30 -52.96 13.00
N SER A 784 53.16 -52.68 13.63
CA SER A 784 52.91 -52.87 15.05
C SER A 784 51.62 -53.66 15.29
N SER A 785 51.41 -54.17 16.51
CA SER A 785 50.18 -54.89 16.84
C SER A 785 49.80 -54.78 18.32
N VAL A 786 48.53 -54.49 18.59
CA VAL A 786 47.94 -54.46 19.94
C VAL A 786 46.86 -55.54 20.03
N THR A 787 46.84 -56.31 21.11
CA THR A 787 45.79 -57.32 21.38
C THR A 787 44.80 -56.76 22.39
N PHE A 788 43.55 -56.63 21.96
CA PHE A 788 42.40 -56.38 22.82
C PHE A 788 41.69 -57.71 23.12
N TYR A 789 40.97 -57.78 24.22
CA TYR A 789 40.15 -58.92 24.61
C TYR A 789 38.70 -58.46 24.72
N VAL A 790 37.79 -59.16 24.04
CA VAL A 790 36.35 -58.88 24.04
C VAL A 790 35.62 -60.05 24.67
N LYS A 791 34.68 -59.78 25.56
CA LYS A 791 33.84 -60.80 26.20
C LYS A 791 32.38 -60.43 26.13
N SER A 792 31.61 -61.28 25.47
CA SER A 792 30.17 -61.14 25.32
C SER A 792 29.45 -61.93 26.41
N LEU A 793 28.57 -61.26 27.15
CA LEU A 793 27.73 -61.84 28.21
C LEU A 793 26.38 -62.35 27.66
N THR A 794 26.14 -62.17 26.36
CA THR A 794 24.98 -62.66 25.58
C THR A 794 25.42 -63.11 24.18
N ALA A 795 24.71 -64.05 23.55
CA ALA A 795 25.00 -64.51 22.18
C ALA A 795 24.30 -63.65 21.10
N SER A 796 25.05 -63.12 20.13
CA SER A 796 24.52 -62.34 18.99
C SER A 796 25.55 -62.09 17.87
N ASP A 797 25.13 -62.19 16.59
CA ASP A 797 25.95 -61.91 15.40
C ASP A 797 26.02 -60.40 15.03
N ARG A 798 27.00 -60.00 14.20
CA ARG A 798 27.23 -58.60 13.77
C ARG A 798 27.78 -58.52 12.32
N ILE A 799 27.08 -57.83 11.39
CA ILE A 799 27.38 -57.81 9.93
C ILE A 799 27.07 -56.43 9.28
N LEU A 800 27.71 -56.16 8.13
CA LEU A 800 27.51 -55.02 7.19
C LEU A 800 26.07 -54.49 7.10
N THR A 801 25.91 -53.17 7.17
CA THR A 801 24.61 -52.50 7.38
C THR A 801 23.97 -51.96 6.10
N LEU A 802 23.00 -52.68 5.52
CA LEU A 802 21.98 -52.03 4.67
C LEU A 802 21.07 -51.19 5.59
N LYS A 803 21.16 -49.86 5.55
CA LYS A 803 20.33 -49.01 6.41
C LYS A 803 18.97 -48.72 5.78
N VAL A 804 18.01 -49.62 6.02
CA VAL A 804 16.58 -49.35 5.81
C VAL A 804 16.05 -48.58 7.03
N THR A 805 15.66 -47.33 6.82
CA THR A 805 15.05 -46.49 7.86
C THR A 805 13.59 -46.27 7.50
N VAL A 806 12.68 -46.88 8.24
CA VAL A 806 11.24 -46.69 8.02
C VAL A 806 10.72 -45.60 8.95
N GLU A 807 10.10 -44.58 8.37
CA GLU A 807 9.49 -43.48 9.11
C GLU A 807 7.99 -43.42 8.87
N THR A 808 7.24 -43.13 9.93
CA THR A 808 5.81 -42.82 9.86
C THR A 808 5.61 -41.31 9.81
N GLN A 809 4.76 -40.83 8.91
CA GLN A 809 4.51 -39.42 8.66
C GLN A 809 3.02 -39.09 8.58
N SER A 810 2.64 -37.83 8.80
CA SER A 810 1.27 -37.34 8.57
C SER A 810 0.99 -37.19 7.07
N LEU A 811 -0.27 -36.90 6.69
CA LEU A 811 -0.60 -36.44 5.33
C LEU A 811 0.03 -35.08 4.96
N LYS A 812 0.71 -34.42 5.91
CA LYS A 812 1.53 -33.22 5.70
C LYS A 812 3.05 -33.56 5.63
N PHE A 813 3.38 -34.85 5.55
CA PHE A 813 4.72 -35.46 5.57
C PHE A 813 5.57 -35.12 6.83
N GLU A 814 4.94 -34.65 7.90
CA GLU A 814 5.60 -34.42 9.20
C GLU A 814 5.80 -35.75 9.93
N LYS A 815 6.91 -35.95 10.65
CA LYS A 815 7.17 -37.21 11.36
C LYS A 815 6.18 -37.43 12.51
N VAL A 816 5.52 -38.60 12.53
CA VAL A 816 4.47 -38.95 13.50
C VAL A 816 4.83 -40.23 14.24
N GLY A 817 5.10 -40.14 15.54
CA GLY A 817 5.29 -41.32 16.41
C GLY A 817 3.99 -41.86 17.06
N ARG A 818 2.86 -41.16 16.89
CA ARG A 818 1.59 -41.43 17.56
C ARG A 818 0.40 -41.06 16.69
N VAL A 819 -0.52 -41.99 16.45
CA VAL A 819 -1.63 -41.84 15.48
C VAL A 819 -2.96 -42.08 16.19
N ALA A 820 -3.97 -41.28 15.86
CA ALA A 820 -5.32 -41.46 16.40
C ALA A 820 -6.08 -42.58 15.68
N GLY A 821 -6.98 -43.28 16.38
CA GLY A 821 -7.84 -44.30 15.76
C GLY A 821 -8.71 -43.71 14.63
N GLY A 822 -8.50 -44.19 13.39
CA GLY A 822 -9.18 -43.69 12.18
C GLY A 822 -8.43 -42.60 11.41
N GLU A 823 -7.27 -42.16 11.88
CA GLU A 823 -6.42 -41.20 11.17
C GLU A 823 -5.60 -41.88 10.05
N ASN A 824 -5.47 -41.20 8.92
CA ASN A 824 -4.62 -41.60 7.80
C ASN A 824 -3.20 -41.08 8.01
N PHE A 825 -2.21 -41.95 7.81
CA PHE A 825 -0.79 -41.62 7.92
C PHE A 825 0.02 -42.40 6.88
N LEU A 826 1.20 -41.88 6.55
CA LEU A 826 2.10 -42.45 5.58
C LEU A 826 3.15 -43.32 6.28
N VAL A 827 3.49 -44.47 5.68
CA VAL A 827 4.66 -45.28 6.03
C VAL A 827 5.65 -45.14 4.88
N VAL A 828 6.83 -44.60 5.19
CA VAL A 828 7.86 -44.23 4.22
C VAL A 828 9.15 -45.00 4.54
N PRO A 829 9.32 -46.23 4.02
CA PRO A 829 10.61 -46.93 4.04
C PRO A 829 11.62 -46.20 3.15
N LYS A 830 12.70 -45.70 3.76
CA LYS A 830 13.86 -45.11 3.08
C LYS A 830 15.00 -46.11 3.08
N ILE A 831 15.48 -46.48 1.89
CA ILE A 831 16.53 -47.47 1.70
C ILE A 831 17.78 -46.73 1.26
N LYS A 832 18.80 -46.64 2.12
CA LYS A 832 20.10 -46.08 1.76
C LYS A 832 21.10 -47.19 1.47
N CYS A 833 21.65 -47.20 0.26
CA CYS A 833 22.79 -48.06 -0.04
C CYS A 833 24.07 -47.47 0.55
N THR A 834 24.71 -48.22 1.46
CA THR A 834 26.06 -47.95 1.98
C THR A 834 27.04 -49.04 1.55
N SER A 835 26.71 -49.77 0.48
CA SER A 835 27.59 -50.73 -0.16
C SER A 835 28.37 -50.02 -1.27
N HIS A 836 29.65 -50.34 -1.39
CA HIS A 836 30.54 -49.94 -2.49
C HIS A 836 30.30 -50.77 -3.78
N VAL A 837 29.29 -51.65 -3.80
CA VAL A 837 28.88 -52.44 -4.97
C VAL A 837 27.38 -52.17 -5.24
N PRO A 838 26.98 -51.90 -6.50
CA PRO A 838 25.57 -51.71 -6.85
C PRO A 838 24.69 -52.90 -6.51
N ILE A 839 23.45 -52.59 -6.11
CA ILE A 839 22.41 -53.55 -5.74
C ILE A 839 21.19 -53.32 -6.61
N THR A 840 20.66 -54.39 -7.20
CA THR A 840 19.45 -54.38 -8.02
C THR A 840 18.29 -54.96 -7.21
N PHE A 841 17.20 -54.19 -7.07
CA PHE A 841 15.97 -54.65 -6.43
C PHE A 841 15.12 -55.42 -7.44
N THR A 842 14.72 -56.64 -7.07
CA THR A 842 13.89 -57.51 -7.91
C THR A 842 12.41 -57.38 -7.58
N ASP A 843 12.08 -57.16 -6.31
CA ASP A 843 10.70 -56.97 -5.83
C ASP A 843 10.66 -56.27 -4.47
N SER A 844 9.62 -55.48 -4.19
CA SER A 844 9.34 -54.89 -2.87
C SER A 844 7.88 -55.13 -2.47
N SER A 845 7.68 -55.70 -1.29
CA SER A 845 6.36 -56.17 -0.86
C SER A 845 5.74 -55.33 0.25
N LEU A 846 5.15 -54.21 -0.16
CA LEU A 846 3.78 -53.85 0.22
C LEU A 846 2.89 -53.58 -1.04
N ALA A 847 3.27 -54.25 -2.14
CA ALA A 847 2.64 -54.39 -3.47
C ALA A 847 2.78 -53.21 -4.48
N LEU A 848 3.58 -53.49 -5.53
CA LEU A 848 4.00 -52.67 -6.72
C LEU A 848 5.32 -51.89 -6.53
N VAL A 849 6.26 -51.70 -7.50
CA VAL A 849 6.69 -52.35 -8.79
C VAL A 849 7.76 -51.40 -9.43
N MET A 850 8.91 -51.75 -10.05
CA MET A 850 9.69 -52.99 -10.33
C MET A 850 11.15 -52.60 -10.72
N ASN A 851 12.08 -53.57 -10.82
CA ASN A 851 13.40 -53.50 -11.51
C ASN A 851 14.14 -52.14 -11.44
N THR A 852 14.68 -51.79 -10.27
CA THR A 852 15.47 -50.55 -10.08
C THR A 852 16.86 -50.89 -9.53
N GLU A 853 17.89 -50.23 -10.05
CA GLU A 853 19.27 -50.35 -9.58
C GLU A 853 19.62 -49.18 -8.66
N LEU A 854 20.40 -49.45 -7.62
CA LEU A 854 20.81 -48.45 -6.64
C LEU A 854 22.32 -48.51 -6.38
N SER A 855 22.99 -47.39 -6.62
CA SER A 855 24.43 -47.19 -6.51
C SER A 855 24.83 -46.66 -5.12
N GLU A 856 26.14 -46.55 -4.87
CA GLU A 856 26.67 -46.03 -3.62
C GLU A 856 26.19 -44.58 -3.38
N GLY A 857 25.52 -44.35 -2.25
CA GLY A 857 25.00 -43.02 -1.87
C GLY A 857 23.58 -42.70 -2.35
N GLU A 858 23.02 -43.49 -3.27
CA GLU A 858 21.63 -43.33 -3.74
C GLU A 858 20.61 -43.78 -2.68
N MET A 859 19.34 -43.37 -2.85
CA MET A 859 18.25 -43.67 -1.92
C MET A 859 16.97 -44.06 -2.67
N GLY A 860 16.42 -45.22 -2.33
CA GLY A 860 15.07 -45.65 -2.74
C GLY A 860 14.03 -45.31 -1.67
N VAL A 861 12.81 -44.95 -2.09
CA VAL A 861 11.71 -44.59 -1.20
C VAL A 861 10.39 -45.15 -1.75
N ASP A 862 9.74 -46.03 -0.99
CA ASP A 862 8.33 -46.36 -1.21
C ASP A 862 7.46 -45.52 -0.25
N CYS A 863 6.17 -45.34 -0.55
CA CYS A 863 5.24 -44.61 0.32
C CYS A 863 3.86 -45.29 0.35
N PHE A 864 3.41 -45.69 1.54
CA PHE A 864 2.14 -46.38 1.73
C PHE A 864 1.21 -45.57 2.62
N CYS A 865 0.01 -45.26 2.15
CA CYS A 865 -1.04 -44.64 2.96
C CYS A 865 -1.77 -45.72 3.76
N ILE A 866 -1.76 -45.63 5.09
CA ILE A 866 -2.38 -46.60 6.00
C ILE A 866 -3.43 -45.88 6.87
N SER A 867 -4.55 -46.56 7.10
CA SER A 867 -5.61 -46.11 8.01
C SER A 867 -5.80 -47.12 9.15
N LEU A 868 -6.03 -46.63 10.37
CA LEU A 868 -6.23 -47.50 11.53
C LEU A 868 -7.69 -47.95 11.67
N SER A 869 -7.88 -49.26 11.84
CA SER A 869 -9.19 -49.85 12.17
C SER A 869 -9.73 -49.31 13.49
N LYS A 870 -11.04 -48.99 13.52
CA LYS A 870 -11.78 -48.51 14.71
C LYS A 870 -11.86 -49.50 15.89
N LYS A 871 -11.24 -50.69 15.76
CA LYS A 871 -11.18 -51.74 16.80
C LYS A 871 -9.80 -51.84 17.50
N SER A 872 -8.87 -50.92 17.24
CA SER A 872 -7.55 -50.92 17.88
C SER A 872 -7.62 -50.55 19.37
N LEU A 873 -6.75 -51.16 20.19
CA LEU A 873 -6.73 -50.93 21.63
C LEU A 873 -6.10 -49.55 21.96
N PRO A 874 -6.73 -48.74 22.82
CA PRO A 874 -6.24 -47.41 23.17
C PRO A 874 -4.92 -47.48 23.95
N ASN A 875 -4.00 -46.57 23.65
CA ASN A 875 -2.64 -46.49 24.22
C ASN A 875 -1.80 -47.78 24.05
N SER A 876 -2.16 -48.65 23.10
CA SER A 876 -1.34 -49.80 22.72
C SER A 876 -0.31 -49.43 21.64
N ALA A 877 0.87 -50.07 21.69
CA ALA A 877 1.82 -50.02 20.59
C ALA A 877 1.36 -51.00 19.50
N LEU A 878 0.95 -50.48 18.35
CA LEU A 878 0.54 -51.28 17.21
C LEU A 878 1.74 -51.53 16.29
N THR A 879 2.21 -52.77 16.22
CA THR A 879 3.21 -53.20 15.24
C THR A 879 2.60 -53.16 13.85
N LEU A 880 3.14 -52.33 12.95
CA LEU A 880 2.60 -52.14 11.60
C LEU A 880 2.88 -53.32 10.64
N GLY A 881 3.68 -54.30 11.07
CA GLY A 881 4.02 -55.50 10.30
C GLY A 881 5.51 -55.56 9.94
N GLN A 882 5.81 -56.16 8.80
CA GLN A 882 7.16 -56.27 8.24
C GLN A 882 7.14 -55.81 6.78
N TYR A 883 8.18 -55.09 6.39
CA TYR A 883 8.47 -54.72 5.00
C TYR A 883 9.53 -55.67 4.46
N VAL A 884 9.21 -56.45 3.42
CA VAL A 884 10.11 -57.45 2.85
C VAL A 884 10.60 -56.99 1.48
N LEU A 885 11.92 -56.82 1.39
CA LEU A 885 12.68 -56.44 0.19
C LEU A 885 13.36 -57.66 -0.43
N TYR A 886 13.31 -57.79 -1.75
CA TYR A 886 14.06 -58.80 -2.50
C TYR A 886 15.11 -58.12 -3.38
N TRP A 887 16.38 -58.48 -3.21
CA TRP A 887 17.51 -57.85 -3.91
C TRP A 887 18.57 -58.85 -4.35
N LYS A 888 19.37 -58.48 -5.36
CA LYS A 888 20.58 -59.20 -5.78
C LYS A 888 21.68 -58.22 -6.19
N ARG A 889 22.92 -58.69 -6.31
CA ARG A 889 24.00 -57.89 -6.93
C ARG A 889 23.81 -57.84 -8.44
N SER A 890 24.01 -56.68 -9.05
CA SER A 890 23.79 -56.45 -10.49
C SER A 890 24.62 -57.40 -11.38
N ASN A 891 25.82 -57.77 -10.94
CA ASN A 891 26.75 -58.66 -11.64
C ASN A 891 26.76 -60.10 -11.11
N SER A 892 25.65 -60.62 -10.58
CA SER A 892 25.59 -61.99 -10.04
C SER A 892 24.33 -62.73 -10.46
N ASP A 893 24.52 -63.96 -10.96
CA ASP A 893 23.46 -64.94 -11.26
C ASP A 893 22.88 -65.61 -9.99
N SER A 894 23.19 -65.10 -8.81
CA SER A 894 22.61 -65.58 -7.55
C SER A 894 21.10 -65.28 -7.47
N PRO A 895 20.30 -66.18 -6.86
CA PRO A 895 18.89 -65.90 -6.57
C PRO A 895 18.77 -64.70 -5.62
N ALA A 896 17.67 -63.95 -5.75
CA ALA A 896 17.43 -62.77 -4.92
C ALA A 896 17.34 -63.14 -3.43
N VAL A 897 18.05 -62.37 -2.61
CA VAL A 897 18.03 -62.47 -1.15
C VAL A 897 16.90 -61.60 -0.61
N SER A 898 16.15 -62.12 0.36
CA SER A 898 15.10 -61.36 1.05
C SER A 898 15.61 -60.74 2.35
N VAL A 899 15.26 -59.48 2.60
CA VAL A 899 15.50 -58.77 3.85
C VAL A 899 14.15 -58.32 4.40
N SER A 900 13.80 -58.81 5.59
CA SER A 900 12.61 -58.38 6.32
C SER A 900 12.99 -57.32 7.36
N VAL A 901 12.32 -56.17 7.30
CA VAL A 901 12.49 -55.05 8.24
C VAL A 901 11.19 -54.86 9.01
N GLY A 902 11.26 -54.95 10.34
CA GLY A 902 10.12 -54.63 11.19
C GLY A 902 9.69 -53.18 11.00
N LEU A 903 8.42 -52.97 10.64
CA LEU A 903 7.86 -51.63 10.56
C LEU A 903 7.75 -51.04 11.98
N PRO A 904 7.98 -49.72 12.16
CA PRO A 904 7.93 -49.09 13.47
C PRO A 904 6.57 -49.31 14.14
N SER A 905 6.58 -49.56 15.44
CA SER A 905 5.34 -49.63 16.20
C SER A 905 4.81 -48.23 16.46
N VAL A 906 3.55 -47.98 16.14
CA VAL A 906 2.90 -46.69 16.35
C VAL A 906 2.04 -46.77 17.61
N MET A 907 2.16 -45.78 18.50
CA MET A 907 1.26 -45.67 19.64
C MET A 907 -0.11 -45.21 19.15
N VAL A 908 -1.13 -46.03 19.39
CA VAL A 908 -2.53 -45.69 19.09
C VAL A 908 -3.05 -44.76 20.18
N GLU A 909 -3.21 -43.47 19.88
CA GLU A 909 -3.76 -42.50 20.82
C GLU A 909 -5.29 -42.49 20.77
N HIS A 910 -5.90 -42.42 21.96
CA HIS A 910 -7.35 -42.38 22.10
C HIS A 910 -7.81 -41.03 22.62
N TRP A 911 -8.07 -40.13 21.69
CA TRP A 911 -8.53 -38.77 21.96
C TRP A 911 -10.00 -38.71 22.42
N GLY A 912 -10.79 -39.75 22.13
CA GLY A 912 -12.21 -39.86 22.49
C GLY A 912 -13.14 -38.95 21.69
N VAL A 913 -12.64 -37.82 21.16
CA VAL A 913 -13.38 -36.91 20.28
C VAL A 913 -12.60 -36.73 18.98
N TRP A 914 -13.32 -36.81 17.87
CA TRP A 914 -12.83 -36.61 16.50
C TRP A 914 -13.49 -35.39 15.88
N VAL A 915 -12.77 -34.64 15.06
CA VAL A 915 -13.28 -33.42 14.41
C VAL A 915 -12.95 -33.43 12.92
N GLU A 916 -13.99 -33.39 12.11
CA GLU A 916 -13.92 -33.28 10.66
C GLU A 916 -14.29 -31.85 10.23
N CYS A 917 -13.66 -31.34 9.18
CA CYS A 917 -13.89 -29.98 8.67
C CYS A 917 -14.34 -30.04 7.20
N GLU A 918 -15.54 -29.55 6.94
CA GLU A 918 -16.06 -29.30 5.59
C GLU A 918 -15.89 -27.82 5.26
N VAL A 919 -15.07 -27.52 4.26
CA VAL A 919 -14.89 -26.16 3.70
C VAL A 919 -14.80 -26.28 2.18
N ALA A 920 -15.35 -25.30 1.45
CA ALA A 920 -15.18 -25.29 0.00
C ALA A 920 -13.69 -25.11 -0.39
N PRO A 921 -13.21 -25.78 -1.45
CA PRO A 921 -11.79 -25.71 -1.84
C PRO A 921 -11.34 -24.30 -2.26
N GLN A 922 -12.29 -23.44 -2.62
CA GLN A 922 -12.09 -22.02 -2.86
C GLN A 922 -13.31 -21.20 -2.43
N GLY A 923 -13.11 -19.94 -2.09
CA GLY A 923 -14.16 -18.93 -1.89
C GLY A 923 -13.95 -17.71 -2.77
N THR A 924 -14.84 -16.72 -2.65
CA THR A 924 -14.69 -15.41 -3.32
C THR A 924 -14.77 -14.29 -2.28
N VAL A 925 -14.00 -13.20 -2.47
CA VAL A 925 -14.07 -12.01 -1.61
C VAL A 925 -15.51 -11.52 -1.54
N ARG A 926 -15.97 -11.20 -0.32
CA ARG A 926 -17.32 -10.71 -0.02
C ARG A 926 -18.47 -11.65 -0.39
N THR A 927 -18.22 -12.94 -0.60
CA THR A 927 -19.28 -13.97 -0.71
C THR A 927 -19.29 -14.88 0.51
N PRO A 928 -20.46 -15.31 1.02
CA PRO A 928 -20.54 -16.31 2.08
C PRO A 928 -19.80 -17.60 1.71
N LEU A 929 -18.83 -18.00 2.52
CA LEU A 929 -18.09 -19.25 2.43
C LEU A 929 -18.52 -20.16 3.59
N PRO A 930 -19.30 -21.22 3.34
CA PRO A 930 -19.71 -22.14 4.40
C PRO A 930 -18.52 -22.95 4.91
N LEU A 931 -18.46 -23.11 6.24
CA LEU A 931 -17.50 -23.90 6.98
C LEU A 931 -18.27 -24.71 8.03
N ALA A 932 -18.08 -26.02 8.10
CA ALA A 932 -18.73 -26.85 9.11
C ALA A 932 -17.73 -27.78 9.79
N TYR A 933 -17.87 -27.91 11.11
CA TYR A 933 -17.14 -28.88 11.91
C TYR A 933 -18.09 -29.96 12.40
N THR A 934 -17.80 -31.22 12.08
CA THR A 934 -18.53 -32.38 12.59
C THR A 934 -17.70 -33.01 13.71
N ILE A 935 -18.20 -32.91 14.93
CA ILE A 935 -17.50 -33.29 16.16
C ILE A 935 -18.12 -34.59 16.66
N SER A 936 -17.39 -35.69 16.53
CA SER A 936 -17.87 -37.04 16.85
C SER A 936 -17.25 -37.55 18.15
N ASN A 937 -18.07 -37.98 19.10
CA ASN A 937 -17.59 -38.60 20.33
C ASN A 937 -17.51 -40.13 20.13
N HIS A 938 -16.30 -40.67 20.19
CA HIS A 938 -15.97 -42.08 20.14
C HIS A 938 -15.58 -42.65 21.52
N GLY A 939 -15.57 -41.82 22.57
CA GLY A 939 -15.37 -42.24 23.95
C GLY A 939 -16.61 -42.90 24.58
N ALA A 940 -16.38 -43.63 25.67
CA ALA A 940 -17.43 -44.31 26.45
C ALA A 940 -18.23 -43.37 27.37
N HIS A 941 -17.84 -42.10 27.48
CA HIS A 941 -18.47 -41.08 28.32
C HIS A 941 -18.87 -39.87 27.49
N THR A 942 -19.90 -39.16 27.92
CA THR A 942 -20.32 -37.88 27.31
C THR A 942 -19.18 -36.88 27.36
N ALA A 943 -18.81 -36.30 26.23
CA ALA A 943 -17.75 -35.31 26.12
C ALA A 943 -18.35 -33.90 26.27
N GLU A 944 -17.94 -33.18 27.31
CA GLU A 944 -18.27 -31.76 27.49
C GLU A 944 -17.12 -30.92 26.94
N LEU A 945 -17.41 -30.13 25.90
CA LEU A 945 -16.40 -29.49 25.06
C LEU A 945 -16.66 -27.99 24.97
N ALA A 946 -15.69 -27.18 25.35
CA ALA A 946 -15.67 -25.75 25.06
C ALA A 946 -14.87 -25.51 23.77
N LEU A 947 -15.61 -25.16 22.72
CA LEU A 947 -15.13 -24.84 21.38
C LEU A 947 -15.04 -23.31 21.24
N ASN A 948 -13.89 -22.80 20.81
CA ASN A 948 -13.63 -21.37 20.66
C ASN A 948 -13.00 -21.07 19.29
N MET A 949 -13.62 -20.15 18.55
CA MET A 949 -13.23 -19.72 17.21
C MET A 949 -12.44 -18.41 17.26
N GLN A 950 -11.14 -18.48 16.97
CA GLN A 950 -10.26 -17.31 17.00
C GLN A 950 -10.62 -16.29 15.91
N VAL A 951 -10.35 -15.02 16.18
CA VAL A 951 -10.56 -13.92 15.22
C VAL A 951 -9.45 -13.96 14.17
N SER A 952 -9.81 -13.76 12.90
CA SER A 952 -8.86 -13.62 11.79
C SER A 952 -9.06 -12.27 11.12
N ASP A 953 -7.97 -11.55 10.86
CA ASP A 953 -8.01 -10.28 10.11
C ASP A 953 -8.49 -10.45 8.66
N ALA A 954 -8.48 -11.68 8.14
CA ALA A 954 -8.83 -11.99 6.76
C ALA A 954 -10.28 -12.48 6.57
N PHE A 955 -10.97 -12.87 7.65
CA PHE A 955 -12.34 -13.37 7.62
C PHE A 955 -13.18 -12.78 8.75
N MET A 956 -14.28 -12.12 8.38
CA MET A 956 -15.42 -12.07 9.30
C MET A 956 -16.10 -13.44 9.33
N TYR A 957 -16.79 -13.78 10.42
CA TYR A 957 -17.62 -14.97 10.45
C TYR A 957 -18.95 -14.72 11.16
N ALA A 958 -19.99 -15.41 10.71
CA ALA A 958 -21.25 -15.55 11.42
C ALA A 958 -21.35 -16.98 11.96
N GLY A 959 -21.58 -17.10 13.26
CA GLY A 959 -21.52 -18.35 14.02
C GLY A 959 -21.15 -18.06 15.46
N HIS A 960 -21.14 -19.08 16.31
CA HIS A 960 -20.81 -18.91 17.71
C HIS A 960 -19.30 -18.76 17.92
N LYS A 961 -18.86 -17.63 18.49
CA LYS A 961 -17.45 -17.43 18.86
C LYS A 961 -16.99 -18.45 19.92
N GLU A 962 -17.87 -18.78 20.86
CA GLU A 962 -17.64 -19.77 21.91
C GLU A 962 -18.92 -20.62 22.04
N VAL A 963 -18.77 -21.94 22.13
CA VAL A 963 -19.86 -22.90 22.35
C VAL A 963 -19.43 -23.93 23.38
N ARG A 964 -20.33 -24.26 24.30
CA ARG A 964 -20.26 -25.50 25.08
C ARG A 964 -21.15 -26.55 24.45
N LEU A 965 -20.53 -27.64 24.01
CA LEU A 965 -21.15 -28.79 23.35
C LEU A 965 -21.17 -29.97 24.30
N ARG A 966 -22.16 -30.85 24.18
CA ARG A 966 -22.31 -32.03 25.03
C ARG A 966 -22.57 -33.27 24.17
N VAL A 967 -21.51 -33.78 23.58
CA VAL A 967 -21.60 -34.87 22.60
C VAL A 967 -21.69 -36.21 23.33
N LEU A 968 -22.82 -36.91 23.18
CA LEU A 968 -23.05 -38.23 23.79
C LEU A 968 -22.14 -39.32 23.15
N PRO A 969 -21.83 -40.42 23.86
CA PRO A 969 -21.07 -41.54 23.31
C PRO A 969 -21.64 -42.05 21.97
N SER A 970 -20.78 -42.22 20.97
CA SER A 970 -21.13 -42.62 19.60
C SER A 970 -22.03 -41.65 18.82
N CYS A 971 -22.33 -40.46 19.36
CA CYS A 971 -23.02 -39.40 18.63
C CYS A 971 -22.03 -38.41 18.00
N SER A 972 -22.52 -37.64 17.04
CA SER A 972 -21.81 -36.50 16.46
C SER A 972 -22.68 -35.24 16.51
N GLU A 973 -22.03 -34.10 16.68
CA GLU A 973 -22.65 -32.77 16.73
C GLU A 973 -21.98 -31.87 15.68
N ARG A 974 -22.78 -31.15 14.89
CA ARG A 974 -22.31 -30.37 13.74
C ARG A 974 -22.44 -28.88 14.02
N VAL A 975 -21.30 -28.18 14.08
CA VAL A 975 -21.23 -26.73 14.28
C VAL A 975 -20.94 -26.05 12.95
N THR A 976 -21.80 -25.13 12.54
CA THR A 976 -21.67 -24.41 11.26
C THR A 976 -21.28 -22.96 11.46
N TYR A 977 -20.37 -22.51 10.60
CA TYR A 977 -19.90 -21.13 10.46
C TYR A 977 -20.15 -20.67 9.02
N THR A 978 -20.54 -19.42 8.86
CA THR A 978 -20.49 -18.73 7.56
C THR A 978 -19.34 -17.75 7.61
N LEU A 979 -18.23 -18.11 6.96
CA LEU A 979 -17.12 -17.18 6.77
C LEU A 979 -17.49 -16.13 5.71
N TYR A 980 -16.94 -14.93 5.86
CA TYR A 980 -17.08 -13.83 4.92
C TYR A 980 -15.68 -13.29 4.61
N PRO A 981 -15.06 -13.70 3.49
CA PRO A 981 -13.68 -13.40 3.17
C PRO A 981 -13.47 -11.91 2.84
N LEU A 982 -12.52 -11.28 3.52
CA LEU A 982 -12.16 -9.87 3.33
C LEU A 982 -10.96 -9.69 2.38
N LEU A 983 -10.09 -10.69 2.29
CA LEU A 983 -8.84 -10.66 1.51
C LEU A 983 -8.85 -11.73 0.41
N ALA A 984 -8.18 -11.46 -0.72
CA ALA A 984 -7.99 -12.40 -1.83
C ALA A 984 -6.56 -12.98 -1.83
N GLY A 985 -6.42 -14.25 -2.24
CA GLY A 985 -5.16 -15.00 -2.30
C GLY A 985 -5.24 -16.33 -1.56
N ASN A 986 -4.10 -16.91 -1.20
CA ASN A 986 -4.04 -18.03 -0.25
C ASN A 986 -4.10 -17.49 1.17
N VAL A 987 -5.15 -17.81 1.94
CA VAL A 987 -5.47 -17.13 3.21
C VAL A 987 -5.64 -18.13 4.34
N HIS A 988 -5.05 -17.83 5.50
CA HIS A 988 -5.22 -18.61 6.73
C HIS A 988 -6.67 -18.63 7.23
N LEU A 989 -7.23 -19.83 7.40
CA LEU A 989 -8.54 -20.05 8.01
C LEU A 989 -8.51 -19.62 9.50
N PRO A 990 -9.64 -19.11 10.05
CA PRO A 990 -9.78 -18.86 11.49
C PRO A 990 -9.46 -20.12 12.31
N LYS A 991 -8.60 -20.00 13.32
CA LYS A 991 -8.17 -21.15 14.12
C LYS A 991 -9.29 -21.59 15.06
N LEU A 992 -9.71 -22.85 14.93
CA LEU A 992 -10.53 -23.55 15.91
C LEU A 992 -9.65 -24.02 17.08
N THR A 993 -10.11 -23.78 18.31
CA THR A 993 -9.52 -24.33 19.54
C THR A 993 -10.59 -25.08 20.31
N LEU A 994 -10.24 -26.23 20.89
CA LEU A 994 -11.21 -27.12 21.55
C LEU A 994 -10.62 -27.70 22.82
N SER A 995 -11.31 -27.42 23.94
CA SER A 995 -10.93 -27.81 25.29
C SER A 995 -11.99 -28.73 25.90
N VAL A 996 -11.55 -29.68 26.72
CA VAL A 996 -12.42 -30.67 27.37
C VAL A 996 -12.71 -30.22 28.80
N GLU A 997 -13.97 -29.95 29.12
CA GLU A 997 -14.40 -29.51 30.46
C GLU A 997 -14.65 -30.70 31.41
N SER A 998 -15.04 -31.87 30.88
CA SER A 998 -15.31 -33.07 31.67
C SER A 998 -14.04 -33.91 31.95
N HIS A 999 -13.55 -33.89 33.19
CA HIS A 999 -12.40 -34.69 33.61
C HIS A 999 -12.71 -36.19 33.71
N SER A 1000 -12.55 -36.93 32.60
CA SER A 1000 -12.35 -38.38 32.65
C SER A 1000 -10.84 -38.70 32.82
N PRO A 1001 -10.45 -39.68 33.66
CA PRO A 1001 -9.05 -39.99 33.87
C PRO A 1001 -8.42 -40.59 32.60
N GLY A 1002 -7.56 -39.81 31.95
CA GLY A 1002 -6.78 -40.23 30.77
C GLY A 1002 -7.05 -39.45 29.47
N GLN A 1003 -8.03 -38.53 29.44
CA GLN A 1003 -8.20 -37.63 28.29
C GLN A 1003 -7.25 -36.41 28.34
N PRO A 1004 -6.72 -35.96 27.19
CA PRO A 1004 -5.91 -34.74 27.11
C PRO A 1004 -6.77 -33.47 27.27
N THR A 1005 -6.27 -32.50 28.03
CA THR A 1005 -6.99 -31.26 28.41
C THR A 1005 -7.27 -30.31 27.23
N SER A 1006 -6.48 -30.41 26.15
CA SER A 1006 -6.67 -29.68 24.89
C SER A 1006 -6.50 -30.63 23.71
N LEU A 1007 -7.34 -30.46 22.68
CA LEU A 1007 -7.25 -31.18 21.40
C LEU A 1007 -6.43 -30.43 20.34
N ASP A 1008 -5.84 -29.27 20.65
CA ASP A 1008 -5.17 -28.40 19.67
C ASP A 1008 -4.08 -29.12 18.84
N ALA A 1009 -3.37 -30.10 19.44
CA ALA A 1009 -2.36 -30.89 18.74
C ALA A 1009 -2.97 -31.83 17.67
N LEU A 1010 -4.13 -32.43 17.96
CA LEU A 1010 -4.88 -33.24 17.00
C LEU A 1010 -5.42 -32.34 15.87
N LEU A 1011 -6.06 -31.23 16.23
CA LEU A 1011 -6.65 -30.28 15.27
C LEU A 1011 -5.60 -29.68 14.33
N ALA A 1012 -4.39 -29.37 14.81
CA ALA A 1012 -3.30 -28.88 13.98
C ALA A 1012 -2.86 -29.92 12.92
N ARG A 1013 -2.97 -31.22 13.24
CA ARG A 1013 -2.59 -32.32 12.34
C ARG A 1013 -3.69 -32.63 11.33
N THR A 1014 -4.95 -32.72 11.77
CA THR A 1014 -6.08 -33.17 10.93
C THR A 1014 -6.76 -32.07 10.11
N LEU A 1015 -6.77 -30.81 10.56
CA LEU A 1015 -7.54 -29.75 9.91
C LEU A 1015 -6.77 -28.98 8.82
N PRO A 1016 -7.46 -28.45 7.79
CA PRO A 1016 -6.88 -27.52 6.83
C PRO A 1016 -6.58 -26.17 7.47
N THR A 1017 -5.42 -25.59 7.16
CA THR A 1017 -4.95 -24.31 7.75
C THR A 1017 -5.18 -23.09 6.86
N HIS A 1018 -5.49 -23.31 5.57
CA HIS A 1018 -5.62 -22.28 4.54
C HIS A 1018 -6.76 -22.61 3.57
N VAL A 1019 -7.28 -21.59 2.90
CA VAL A 1019 -8.20 -21.69 1.75
C VAL A 1019 -7.86 -20.60 0.72
N TYR A 1020 -8.10 -20.89 -0.57
CA TYR A 1020 -7.88 -19.91 -1.64
C TYR A 1020 -9.11 -19.03 -1.86
N ILE A 1021 -8.95 -17.72 -1.86
CA ILE A 1021 -10.03 -16.74 -2.03
C ILE A 1021 -9.82 -15.95 -3.32
N MET A 1022 -10.74 -16.11 -4.26
CA MET A 1022 -10.79 -15.40 -5.54
C MET A 1022 -11.24 -13.94 -5.37
N PRO A 1023 -10.73 -12.99 -6.18
CA PRO A 1023 -11.26 -11.63 -6.21
C PRO A 1023 -12.68 -11.61 -6.78
N GLN A 1024 -13.49 -10.65 -6.34
CA GLN A 1024 -14.84 -10.44 -6.87
C GLN A 1024 -14.74 -9.83 -8.28
N ALA A 1025 -15.32 -10.48 -9.28
CA ALA A 1025 -15.38 -9.93 -10.64
C ALA A 1025 -16.20 -8.63 -10.67
N LYS A 1026 -15.81 -7.68 -11.52
CA LYS A 1026 -16.66 -6.53 -11.85
C LYS A 1026 -17.57 -6.93 -13.00
N ASP A 1027 -18.88 -6.88 -12.80
CA ASP A 1027 -19.86 -7.03 -13.88
C ASP A 1027 -19.81 -5.82 -14.83
N ASN A 1028 -18.89 -5.87 -15.81
CA ASN A 1028 -18.98 -5.24 -17.15
C ASN A 1028 -17.63 -5.37 -17.88
N ASP A 1029 -17.20 -6.59 -18.22
CA ASP A 1029 -16.15 -6.79 -19.21
C ASP A 1029 -16.34 -8.13 -19.96
N PRO A 1030 -16.77 -8.14 -21.24
CA PRO A 1030 -16.97 -9.37 -22.01
C PRO A 1030 -15.66 -10.10 -22.40
N GLY A 1031 -14.50 -9.51 -22.09
CA GLY A 1031 -13.20 -9.94 -22.61
C GLY A 1031 -12.44 -10.98 -21.80
N ILE A 1032 -12.82 -11.27 -20.55
CA ILE A 1032 -12.10 -12.24 -19.72
C ILE A 1032 -12.64 -13.65 -19.99
N ILE A 1033 -12.06 -14.30 -21.00
CA ILE A 1033 -12.21 -15.74 -21.20
C ILE A 1033 -11.63 -16.43 -19.96
N SER A 1034 -12.51 -16.95 -19.11
CA SER A 1034 -12.10 -17.79 -17.99
C SER A 1034 -11.39 -19.04 -18.53
N VAL A 1035 -10.10 -19.18 -18.24
CA VAL A 1035 -9.36 -20.44 -18.48
C VAL A 1035 -9.85 -21.47 -17.46
N THR A 1036 -11.04 -22.00 -17.71
CA THR A 1036 -11.63 -23.15 -17.01
C THR A 1036 -10.98 -24.45 -17.49
N GLY A 1037 -9.65 -24.48 -17.45
CA GLY A 1037 -8.91 -25.73 -17.51
C GLY A 1037 -9.25 -26.53 -16.26
N ARG A 1038 -9.97 -27.64 -16.42
CA ARG A 1038 -10.22 -28.58 -15.33
C ARG A 1038 -8.87 -29.08 -14.81
N ILE A 1039 -8.42 -28.53 -13.67
CA ILE A 1039 -7.51 -29.25 -12.79
C ILE A 1039 -8.36 -30.36 -12.17
N SER A 1040 -8.47 -31.46 -12.92
CA SER A 1040 -9.01 -32.70 -12.39
C SER A 1040 -8.09 -33.12 -11.25
N THR A 1041 -8.55 -32.98 -10.02
CA THR A 1041 -7.91 -33.61 -8.87
C THR A 1041 -7.79 -35.09 -9.19
N MET A 1042 -6.57 -35.57 -9.41
CA MET A 1042 -6.29 -37.00 -9.41
C MET A 1042 -6.60 -37.50 -8.01
N VAL A 1043 -7.81 -38.06 -7.86
CA VAL A 1043 -8.07 -39.05 -6.83
C VAL A 1043 -7.19 -40.25 -7.20
N VAL A 1044 -6.03 -40.34 -6.58
CA VAL A 1044 -5.27 -41.59 -6.54
C VAL A 1044 -6.11 -42.54 -5.69
N SER A 1045 -6.72 -43.50 -6.38
CA SER A 1045 -7.51 -44.61 -5.81
C SER A 1045 -6.61 -45.65 -5.16
#